data_AF-A0AAN7YTU4-F1
#
_entry.id   AF-A0AAN7YTU4-F1
#
_cell.length_a   1.000
_cell.length_b   1.000
_cell.length_c   1.000
_cell.angle_alpha   90.00
_cell.angle_beta   90.00
_cell.angle_gamma   90.00
#
_symmetry.space_group_name_H-M   'P 1'
#
loop_
_entity.id
_entity.type
_entity.pdbx_description
1 polymer ?
#
loop_
_entity_poly.entity_id
_entity_poly.type
_entity_poly.pdbx_seq_one_letter_code
_entity_poly.pdbx_strand_id
1 'polypeptide(L)'
;MKALILVGGFGTRLRPLTLSKPKPIVEFANKAMILHQIEALCKIGVNEVVLAVNYRPQLMSQYLEPYEKKLGIKISYSHETVPLGTAGPLALARELLNDGEPFFVLNSDIICDFPFADLLAFHKSHGGEGTIMVTKVEEPSKYGVVVYKEESGQILKFVEKPQVYVGNKINAGVYIFNPTILDRIQPKPTSIEKEIFPAMAADSQLFCMQLEGFWMDVGQPKDFLSGMGLYLNSLKTKQPELLATGNGIIGPVLIDPSSVIEPGCLIGPNVTIGPNCVIQEGTRLVNTTVLEGTTIGKNSWIKSTIIGWNSSIGKWVRMENTSVLGEDVHVSDELYINGGKILPHKSITSSIPEPEIIILVYLYINCLEMASPSSRLLNFIRNGSKLLSPTSQLSILKNNNTKNIITSIPTVTSTTTLTSSSSSSIFFKNGNIQYFRSKIPTTSKNIANSSTSTTTSTKPFFELPKLFEKKYYSYIPPTWEEKDRERQLNSITSTREEEDNDESNKMGNSSIKDAIVWVNHLYPIKVSRLDFRSLFFHIPITKKLNSLFPNDVKILSIEKRIKEGGAYIHFQYDSSNPEYQSIELLMSKLKEIFAQEKKHFHFASRPAKCKLVYGRPFVEDIDYRFPSTTLKITFKGSEMSPDDLFRLMRPYGHIRDIHYSSPTPSKDGPRQAIVSFKRMEGAIATRNCLHNKYFPEFNTSLYMDYEQLMRINKLKEQFSKHPKIMIPLLGILATLLTLLLFNPLREYFINKKLSSPCYFEQEEDDWQERPEQKVLQTHFNFPPNSIVMISAPKGSGKSSLIDKVLEDRINTLLIDCNQEVNNNDEEFIESFSKDIGFFPSYSLYSSFGSVVDAIIPTGKGAFHSTTNYQMQTILKLLDEVLAKKAKNFPVDPHQPYEYPLIVIDGFFGMIQAMESKEKANIIMDSVIQWAITSTQRGHAHVVFLSSDSFAGDVIKKYLDNRGGGQISTIQLGDVQPSMAINYIKRRVGPNTPITQHDMELVVDNLGGRYYDLNVLSQRMIAGDTVDRALSNMISKAVSEIRAEGFGLSKRNDESKMGGTKLKWSRPQLWETIKKIAEHDFVSYDDLLFNVFLGDETSLNNLIGSNLLRFQNVDNERKVTAYSPLYCSAFKQMVNDLEFNVGMDVLVQKARIEEELSKLSKVEDELLKIKTLTSKSWFEPLSIKKRRLLLEDKIKDHVAKIEHRENILKKHSLFQKFLREEQMIQMETIKKQREQSKFERQQQQLQQQQQLQQQLQQQLQQQQQQQQI
;
A
#
# COMPACT_ATOMS: atom_id res chain seq x y z
N MET A 1 -34.58 -14.30 21.99
CA MET A 1 -33.65 -15.12 21.19
C MET A 1 -32.78 -14.23 20.35
N LYS A 2 -31.47 -14.43 20.41
CA LYS A 2 -30.47 -13.52 19.82
C LYS A 2 -29.63 -14.19 18.74
N ALA A 3 -28.87 -13.37 18.02
CA ALA A 3 -27.78 -13.84 17.17
C ALA A 3 -26.54 -12.95 17.30
N LEU A 4 -25.35 -13.50 17.09
CA LEU A 4 -24.11 -12.74 16.90
C LEU A 4 -23.57 -12.95 15.47
N ILE A 5 -23.18 -11.88 14.80
CA ILE A 5 -22.53 -11.94 13.48
C ILE A 5 -21.09 -11.45 13.61
N LEU A 6 -20.14 -12.27 13.15
CA LEU A 6 -18.70 -11.99 13.18
C LEU A 6 -18.29 -11.10 12.01
N VAL A 7 -17.90 -9.85 12.31
CA VAL A 7 -17.65 -8.75 11.33
C VAL A 7 -16.19 -8.23 11.39
N GLY A 8 -15.27 -8.92 12.07
CA GLY A 8 -13.87 -8.49 12.21
C GLY A 8 -13.01 -8.49 10.94
N GLY A 9 -13.48 -9.05 9.82
CA GLY A 9 -12.65 -9.28 8.62
C GLY A 9 -12.50 -8.08 7.67
N PHE A 10 -11.27 -7.57 7.48
CA PHE A 10 -10.92 -6.51 6.51
C PHE A 10 -11.24 -6.82 5.02
N GLY A 11 -11.66 -8.05 4.68
CA GLY A 11 -12.12 -8.40 3.33
C GLY A 11 -11.08 -8.25 2.21
N THR A 12 -9.78 -8.30 2.52
CA THR A 12 -8.68 -7.96 1.58
C THR A 12 -8.69 -8.78 0.28
N ARG A 13 -9.09 -10.06 0.32
CA ARG A 13 -9.22 -10.94 -0.84
C ARG A 13 -10.29 -10.49 -1.86
N LEU A 14 -11.26 -9.67 -1.44
CA LEU A 14 -12.37 -9.15 -2.26
C LEU A 14 -12.10 -7.72 -2.80
N ARG A 15 -10.89 -7.17 -2.60
CA ARG A 15 -10.47 -5.91 -3.21
C ARG A 15 -10.46 -6.02 -4.75
N PRO A 16 -10.83 -4.96 -5.50
CA PRO A 16 -10.99 -3.55 -5.08
C PRO A 16 -12.26 -3.18 -4.29
N LEU A 17 -13.33 -3.99 -4.31
CA LEU A 17 -14.64 -3.61 -3.74
C LEU A 17 -14.56 -3.19 -2.27
N THR A 18 -13.79 -3.93 -1.47
CA THR A 18 -13.64 -3.72 -0.01
C THR A 18 -12.76 -2.55 0.40
N LEU A 19 -12.50 -1.61 -0.52
CA LEU A 19 -11.86 -0.31 -0.23
C LEU A 19 -12.91 0.80 -0.03
N SER A 20 -13.98 0.77 -0.82
CA SER A 20 -15.16 1.64 -0.64
C SER A 20 -15.99 1.17 0.56
N LYS A 21 -16.59 -0.03 0.46
CA LYS A 21 -17.55 -0.56 1.43
C LYS A 21 -16.94 -1.74 2.24
N PRO A 22 -17.10 -1.81 3.58
CA PRO A 22 -16.76 -3.00 4.36
C PRO A 22 -17.46 -4.26 3.84
N LYS A 23 -16.79 -5.42 3.91
CA LYS A 23 -17.24 -6.69 3.27
C LYS A 23 -18.73 -7.03 3.49
N PRO A 24 -19.32 -6.95 4.70
CA PRO A 24 -20.71 -7.38 4.92
C PRO A 24 -21.77 -6.50 4.24
N ILE A 25 -21.41 -5.26 3.87
CA ILE A 25 -22.31 -4.34 3.14
C ILE A 25 -21.96 -4.20 1.65
N VAL A 26 -21.07 -5.05 1.13
CA VAL A 26 -20.96 -5.24 -0.33
C VAL A 26 -22.21 -5.98 -0.79
N GLU A 27 -22.91 -5.44 -1.78
CA GLU A 27 -24.16 -6.02 -2.25
C GLU A 27 -23.91 -7.30 -3.07
N PHE A 28 -24.43 -8.42 -2.57
CA PHE A 28 -24.46 -9.72 -3.23
C PHE A 28 -25.88 -9.97 -3.73
N ALA A 29 -26.06 -10.09 -5.05
CA ALA A 29 -27.37 -10.17 -5.69
C ALA A 29 -28.34 -9.08 -5.21
N ASN A 30 -27.97 -7.82 -5.45
CA ASN A 30 -28.73 -6.59 -5.17
C ASN A 30 -29.02 -6.30 -3.68
N LYS A 31 -28.43 -7.04 -2.73
CA LYS A 31 -28.61 -6.83 -1.28
C LYS A 31 -27.30 -7.07 -0.52
N ALA A 32 -26.99 -6.24 0.47
CA ALA A 32 -25.82 -6.42 1.34
C ALA A 32 -25.76 -7.84 1.94
N MET A 33 -24.58 -8.47 1.95
CA MET A 33 -24.38 -9.84 2.49
C MET A 33 -25.01 -10.03 3.88
N ILE A 34 -24.82 -9.05 4.77
CA ILE A 34 -25.34 -9.08 6.14
C ILE A 34 -26.87 -9.01 6.22
N LEU A 35 -27.55 -8.36 5.27
CA LEU A 35 -29.01 -8.26 5.25
C LEU A 35 -29.68 -9.57 4.84
N HIS A 36 -29.04 -10.40 4.02
CA HIS A 36 -29.52 -11.78 3.76
C HIS A 36 -29.57 -12.60 5.06
N GLN A 37 -28.55 -12.46 5.92
CA GLN A 37 -28.50 -13.12 7.22
C GLN A 37 -29.53 -12.55 8.19
N ILE A 38 -29.58 -11.22 8.36
CA ILE A 38 -30.51 -10.55 9.29
C ILE A 38 -31.97 -10.82 8.91
N GLU A 39 -32.37 -10.67 7.64
CA GLU A 39 -33.75 -10.96 7.21
C GLU A 39 -34.16 -12.42 7.46
N ALA A 40 -33.24 -13.37 7.27
CA ALA A 40 -33.50 -14.78 7.54
C ALA A 40 -33.64 -15.07 9.05
N LEU A 41 -32.88 -14.38 9.90
CA LEU A 41 -33.02 -14.43 11.36
C LEU A 41 -34.34 -13.80 11.84
N CYS A 42 -34.74 -12.65 11.28
CA CYS A 42 -36.03 -12.02 11.60
C CYS A 42 -37.22 -12.95 11.32
N LYS A 43 -37.19 -13.69 10.21
CA LYS A 43 -38.26 -14.62 9.80
C LYS A 43 -38.56 -15.73 10.81
N ILE A 44 -37.63 -16.07 11.70
CA ILE A 44 -37.80 -17.08 12.75
C ILE A 44 -37.95 -16.48 14.16
N GLY A 45 -38.11 -15.16 14.28
CA GLY A 45 -38.37 -14.49 15.56
C GLY A 45 -37.13 -14.08 16.36
N VAL A 46 -35.94 -14.01 15.75
CA VAL A 46 -34.77 -13.37 16.38
C VAL A 46 -35.04 -11.86 16.48
N ASN A 47 -34.99 -11.31 17.70
CA ASN A 47 -35.36 -9.92 17.99
C ASN A 47 -34.17 -9.00 18.27
N GLU A 48 -32.97 -9.54 18.45
CA GLU A 48 -31.73 -8.78 18.58
C GLU A 48 -30.54 -9.47 17.88
N VAL A 49 -29.80 -8.70 17.10
CA VAL A 49 -28.54 -9.10 16.44
C VAL A 49 -27.40 -8.29 17.03
N VAL A 50 -26.37 -8.98 17.53
CA VAL A 50 -25.10 -8.40 18.00
C VAL A 50 -24.07 -8.48 16.89
N LEU A 51 -23.51 -7.34 16.48
CA LEU A 51 -22.44 -7.28 15.48
C LEU A 51 -21.09 -7.17 16.18
N ALA A 52 -20.24 -8.20 16.02
CA ALA A 52 -18.87 -8.19 16.49
C ALA A 52 -17.97 -7.43 15.49
N VAL A 53 -17.84 -6.11 15.71
CA VAL A 53 -17.20 -5.17 14.79
C VAL A 53 -15.83 -4.71 15.28
N ASN A 54 -14.84 -4.80 14.40
CA ASN A 54 -13.49 -4.23 14.57
C ASN A 54 -13.31 -3.03 13.61
N TYR A 55 -13.53 -3.23 12.31
CA TYR A 55 -13.23 -2.24 11.27
C TYR A 55 -14.43 -1.34 10.88
N ARG A 56 -14.21 -0.01 10.83
CA ARG A 56 -15.16 1.04 10.40
C ARG A 56 -16.62 0.87 10.94
N PRO A 57 -16.84 0.69 12.25
CA PRO A 57 -18.17 0.44 12.80
C PRO A 57 -19.20 1.55 12.52
N GLN A 58 -18.77 2.81 12.40
CA GLN A 58 -19.66 3.96 12.16
C GLN A 58 -20.41 3.84 10.82
N LEU A 59 -19.71 3.39 9.76
CA LEU A 59 -20.28 3.22 8.42
C LEU A 59 -21.25 2.03 8.39
N MET A 60 -20.95 0.96 9.14
CA MET A 60 -21.86 -0.17 9.35
C MET A 60 -23.15 0.27 10.07
N SER A 61 -23.04 1.11 11.10
CA SER A 61 -24.18 1.64 11.84
C SER A 61 -25.06 2.55 10.98
N GLN A 62 -24.47 3.53 10.28
CA GLN A 62 -25.19 4.42 9.36
C GLN A 62 -25.91 3.68 8.23
N TYR A 63 -25.34 2.58 7.72
CA TYR A 63 -25.99 1.76 6.69
C TYR A 63 -27.16 0.93 7.24
N LEU A 64 -27.10 0.47 8.49
CA LEU A 64 -28.07 -0.46 9.07
C LEU A 64 -29.22 0.20 9.84
N GLU A 65 -29.07 1.44 10.33
CA GLU A 65 -30.13 2.18 11.05
C GLU A 65 -31.49 2.22 10.32
N PRO A 66 -31.56 2.39 8.98
CA PRO A 66 -32.84 2.34 8.25
C PRO A 66 -33.45 0.92 8.24
N TYR A 67 -32.62 -0.12 8.27
CA TYR A 67 -33.05 -1.53 8.24
C TYR A 67 -33.47 -2.02 9.62
N GLU A 68 -32.84 -1.55 10.70
CA GLU A 68 -33.25 -1.80 12.09
C GLU A 68 -34.75 -1.45 12.27
N LYS A 69 -35.10 -0.21 11.88
CA LYS A 69 -36.46 0.33 11.92
C LYS A 69 -37.43 -0.38 10.95
N LYS A 70 -36.95 -0.78 9.76
CA LYS A 70 -37.75 -1.45 8.73
C LYS A 70 -38.06 -2.91 9.06
N LEU A 71 -37.15 -3.60 9.74
CA LEU A 71 -37.26 -5.03 10.06
C LEU A 71 -37.78 -5.30 11.48
N GLY A 72 -37.88 -4.28 12.34
CA GLY A 72 -38.39 -4.42 13.71
C GLY A 72 -37.46 -5.19 14.64
N ILE A 73 -36.17 -5.25 14.32
CA ILE A 73 -35.12 -5.94 15.08
C ILE A 73 -34.21 -4.90 15.75
N LYS A 74 -33.61 -5.22 16.90
CA LYS A 74 -32.56 -4.40 17.54
C LYS A 74 -31.17 -4.80 16.99
N ILE A 75 -30.31 -3.83 16.66
CA ILE A 75 -28.94 -4.09 16.21
C ILE A 75 -27.94 -3.48 17.21
N SER A 76 -27.30 -4.34 17.99
CA SER A 76 -26.28 -3.95 18.99
C SER A 76 -24.87 -4.20 18.47
N TYR A 77 -23.90 -3.43 18.96
CA TYR A 77 -22.52 -3.48 18.48
C TYR A 77 -21.56 -3.87 19.61
N SER A 78 -20.83 -4.96 19.42
CA SER A 78 -19.72 -5.37 20.28
C SER A 78 -18.42 -4.89 19.63
N HIS A 79 -17.81 -3.85 20.20
CA HIS A 79 -16.63 -3.19 19.63
C HIS A 79 -15.34 -3.87 20.07
N GLU A 80 -14.70 -4.56 19.13
CA GLU A 80 -13.42 -5.21 19.32
C GLU A 80 -12.27 -4.21 19.07
N THR A 81 -11.52 -3.86 20.12
CA THR A 81 -10.40 -2.89 20.04
C THR A 81 -9.08 -3.52 19.58
N VAL A 82 -8.92 -4.82 19.79
CA VAL A 82 -7.74 -5.63 19.42
C VAL A 82 -8.27 -6.98 18.91
N PRO A 83 -7.81 -7.52 17.76
CA PRO A 83 -8.38 -8.75 17.19
C PRO A 83 -8.25 -9.96 18.13
N LEU A 84 -9.38 -10.46 18.64
CA LEU A 84 -9.48 -11.58 19.58
C LEU A 84 -9.77 -12.93 18.88
N GLY A 85 -9.69 -12.99 17.55
CA GLY A 85 -9.95 -14.19 16.77
C GLY A 85 -11.43 -14.46 16.54
N THR A 86 -11.82 -15.73 16.41
CA THR A 86 -13.20 -16.14 16.08
C THR A 86 -14.02 -16.53 17.30
N ALA A 87 -13.39 -16.90 18.43
CA ALA A 87 -14.09 -17.16 19.69
C ALA A 87 -14.14 -15.91 20.59
N GLY A 88 -13.04 -15.13 20.65
CA GLY A 88 -12.92 -13.98 21.56
C GLY A 88 -14.08 -12.97 21.51
N PRO A 89 -14.65 -12.63 20.33
CA PRO A 89 -15.82 -11.76 20.26
C PRO A 89 -17.08 -12.28 20.98
N LEU A 90 -17.25 -13.60 21.12
CA LEU A 90 -18.36 -14.17 21.89
C LEU A 90 -18.17 -13.90 23.39
N ALA A 91 -16.94 -14.05 23.90
CA ALA A 91 -16.62 -13.72 25.29
C ALA A 91 -16.71 -12.21 25.59
N LEU A 92 -16.37 -11.36 24.61
CA LEU A 92 -16.57 -9.91 24.71
C LEU A 92 -18.05 -9.52 24.71
N ALA A 93 -18.88 -10.21 23.92
CA ALA A 93 -20.33 -10.01 23.87
C ALA A 93 -21.12 -10.74 24.97
N ARG A 94 -20.46 -11.32 25.99
CA ARG A 94 -21.08 -12.17 27.03
C ARG A 94 -22.31 -11.53 27.67
N GLU A 95 -22.23 -10.27 28.07
CA GLU A 95 -23.33 -9.54 28.73
C GLU A 95 -24.52 -9.27 27.79
N LEU A 96 -24.28 -9.17 26.48
CA LEU A 96 -25.33 -9.00 25.48
C LEU A 96 -26.03 -10.33 25.15
N LEU A 97 -25.32 -11.45 25.22
CA LEU A 97 -25.78 -12.77 24.79
C LEU A 97 -26.37 -13.64 25.91
N ASN A 98 -25.95 -13.47 27.16
CA ASN A 98 -26.33 -14.36 28.26
C ASN A 98 -27.71 -14.00 28.86
N ASP A 99 -28.79 -14.27 28.13
CA ASP A 99 -30.18 -14.14 28.60
C ASP A 99 -30.85 -15.48 28.97
N GLY A 100 -30.11 -16.59 28.86
CA GLY A 100 -30.59 -17.94 29.15
C GLY A 100 -31.20 -18.68 27.96
N GLU A 101 -31.43 -18.02 26.81
CA GLU A 101 -31.86 -18.71 25.58
C GLU A 101 -30.66 -19.12 24.70
N PRO A 102 -30.82 -20.13 23.82
CA PRO A 102 -29.86 -20.38 22.76
C PRO A 102 -29.76 -19.20 21.78
N PHE A 103 -28.56 -18.93 21.28
CA PHE A 103 -28.28 -17.85 20.33
C PHE A 103 -27.53 -18.37 19.09
N PHE A 104 -27.82 -17.78 17.93
CA PHE A 104 -27.10 -18.10 16.69
C PHE A 104 -25.74 -17.39 16.64
N VAL A 105 -24.77 -17.98 15.94
CA VAL A 105 -23.51 -17.31 15.61
C VAL A 105 -23.20 -17.53 14.12
N LEU A 106 -22.83 -16.46 13.41
CA LEU A 106 -22.67 -16.50 11.95
C LEU A 106 -21.39 -15.78 11.50
N ASN A 107 -20.71 -16.34 10.50
CA ASN A 107 -19.68 -15.64 9.74
C ASN A 107 -20.34 -14.69 8.72
N SER A 108 -20.02 -13.40 8.74
CA SER A 108 -20.67 -12.36 7.91
C SER A 108 -20.49 -12.48 6.39
N ASP A 109 -19.69 -13.44 5.92
CA ASP A 109 -19.37 -13.67 4.52
C ASP A 109 -19.86 -15.02 3.95
N ILE A 110 -20.62 -15.77 4.74
CA ILE A 110 -21.35 -16.95 4.26
C ILE A 110 -22.71 -16.53 3.68
N ILE A 111 -23.00 -17.01 2.48
CA ILE A 111 -24.35 -16.94 1.89
C ILE A 111 -24.83 -18.37 1.59
N CYS A 112 -25.99 -18.74 2.10
CA CYS A 112 -26.62 -20.04 1.92
C CYS A 112 -28.16 -19.94 1.99
N ASP A 113 -28.86 -21.08 1.99
CA ASP A 113 -30.32 -21.14 2.11
C ASP A 113 -30.88 -20.86 3.53
N PHE A 114 -30.01 -20.69 4.54
CA PHE A 114 -30.34 -20.30 5.93
C PHE A 114 -31.55 -21.01 6.60
N PRO A 115 -31.55 -22.36 6.74
CA PRO A 115 -32.61 -23.13 7.41
C PRO A 115 -32.53 -23.01 8.95
N PHE A 116 -32.65 -21.79 9.48
CA PHE A 116 -32.47 -21.53 10.91
C PHE A 116 -33.58 -22.14 11.80
N ALA A 117 -34.79 -22.31 11.27
CA ALA A 117 -35.89 -22.97 11.99
C ALA A 117 -35.58 -24.45 12.26
N ASP A 118 -35.09 -25.16 11.24
CA ASP A 118 -34.71 -26.57 11.33
C ASP A 118 -33.46 -26.73 12.22
N LEU A 119 -32.48 -25.84 12.09
CA LEU A 119 -31.30 -25.80 12.96
C LEU A 119 -31.68 -25.61 14.44
N LEU A 120 -32.63 -24.72 14.73
CA LEU A 120 -33.13 -24.48 16.09
C LEU A 120 -33.90 -25.69 16.65
N ALA A 121 -34.74 -26.32 15.83
CA ALA A 121 -35.48 -27.52 16.21
C ALA A 121 -34.52 -28.70 16.49
N PHE A 122 -33.54 -28.92 15.62
CA PHE A 122 -32.51 -29.93 15.79
C PHE A 122 -31.66 -29.69 17.05
N HIS A 123 -31.17 -28.45 17.26
CA HIS A 123 -30.41 -28.08 18.47
C HIS A 123 -31.19 -28.38 19.76
N LYS A 124 -32.48 -28.02 19.80
CA LYS A 124 -33.37 -28.32 20.92
C LYS A 124 -33.64 -29.82 21.11
N SER A 125 -33.56 -30.65 20.05
CA SER A 125 -33.85 -32.08 20.14
C SER A 125 -32.76 -32.91 20.82
N HIS A 126 -31.48 -32.51 20.73
CA HIS A 126 -30.36 -33.25 21.33
C HIS A 126 -29.85 -32.65 22.64
N GLY A 127 -30.21 -31.39 22.96
CA GLY A 127 -29.91 -30.75 24.26
C GLY A 127 -28.43 -30.52 24.56
N GLY A 128 -27.57 -30.66 23.55
CA GLY A 128 -26.13 -30.45 23.66
C GLY A 128 -25.75 -28.97 23.59
N GLU A 129 -24.58 -28.63 24.12
CA GLU A 129 -24.10 -27.25 24.26
C GLU A 129 -24.04 -26.47 22.94
N GLY A 130 -23.75 -27.13 21.81
CA GLY A 130 -23.62 -26.44 20.52
C GLY A 130 -23.90 -27.29 19.29
N THR A 131 -24.37 -26.62 18.24
CA THR A 131 -24.61 -27.21 16.92
C THR A 131 -24.00 -26.35 15.83
N ILE A 132 -23.23 -26.97 14.93
CA ILE A 132 -22.64 -26.31 13.76
C ILE A 132 -23.29 -26.83 12.47
N MET A 133 -23.50 -25.95 11.48
CA MET A 133 -23.92 -26.40 10.16
C MET A 133 -22.72 -26.96 9.39
N VAL A 134 -22.94 -28.03 8.62
CA VAL A 134 -21.91 -28.63 7.77
C VAL A 134 -22.38 -28.82 6.33
N THR A 135 -21.49 -28.64 5.36
CA THR A 135 -21.78 -28.82 3.93
C THR A 135 -20.72 -29.70 3.25
N LYS A 136 -21.03 -30.21 2.06
CA LYS A 136 -20.11 -31.07 1.27
C LYS A 136 -19.43 -30.23 0.19
N VAL A 137 -18.10 -30.31 0.10
CA VAL A 137 -17.29 -29.63 -0.94
C VAL A 137 -16.28 -30.60 -1.55
N GLU A 138 -15.94 -30.39 -2.82
CA GLU A 138 -14.91 -31.20 -3.51
C GLU A 138 -13.50 -30.97 -2.95
N GLU A 139 -13.20 -29.75 -2.51
CA GLU A 139 -11.87 -29.31 -2.05
C GLU A 139 -11.92 -28.82 -0.58
N PRO A 140 -11.78 -29.73 0.41
CA PRO A 140 -11.96 -29.42 1.82
C PRO A 140 -10.74 -28.77 2.50
N SER A 141 -9.55 -28.77 1.88
CA SER A 141 -8.28 -28.35 2.53
C SER A 141 -8.28 -26.92 3.12
N LYS A 142 -9.17 -26.05 2.61
CA LYS A 142 -9.29 -24.64 2.99
C LYS A 142 -10.18 -24.40 4.21
N TYR A 143 -10.83 -25.44 4.74
CA TYR A 143 -11.89 -25.32 5.75
C TYR A 143 -11.68 -26.31 6.90
N GLY A 144 -12.43 -26.15 7.99
CA GLY A 144 -12.49 -27.14 9.06
C GLY A 144 -13.35 -28.33 8.67
N VAL A 145 -12.78 -29.54 8.71
CA VAL A 145 -13.45 -30.81 8.35
C VAL A 145 -14.06 -31.45 9.59
N VAL A 146 -15.25 -32.03 9.43
CA VAL A 146 -16.07 -32.54 10.53
C VAL A 146 -16.38 -34.03 10.34
N VAL A 147 -16.01 -34.84 11.32
CA VAL A 147 -16.34 -36.27 11.41
C VAL A 147 -17.38 -36.47 12.49
N TYR A 148 -18.53 -37.08 12.15
CA TYR A 148 -19.69 -37.22 13.04
C TYR A 148 -20.44 -38.52 12.82
N LYS A 149 -21.30 -38.89 13.78
CA LYS A 149 -22.25 -40.02 13.65
C LYS A 149 -23.44 -39.60 12.80
N GLU A 150 -23.66 -40.24 11.64
CA GLU A 150 -24.76 -39.91 10.72
C GLU A 150 -26.15 -39.99 11.40
N GLU A 151 -26.33 -40.94 12.32
CA GLU A 151 -27.61 -41.20 13.01
C GLU A 151 -28.05 -40.10 13.99
N SER A 152 -27.11 -39.33 14.55
CA SER A 152 -27.38 -38.37 15.63
C SER A 152 -26.78 -36.98 15.42
N GLY A 153 -26.00 -36.77 14.36
CA GLY A 153 -25.23 -35.55 14.14
C GLY A 153 -24.11 -35.30 15.16
N GLN A 154 -23.87 -36.18 16.13
CA GLN A 154 -22.84 -35.97 17.17
C GLN A 154 -21.45 -35.94 16.54
N ILE A 155 -20.71 -34.85 16.74
CA ILE A 155 -19.35 -34.70 16.22
C ILE A 155 -18.38 -35.52 17.08
N LEU A 156 -17.63 -36.39 16.40
CA LEU A 156 -16.56 -37.20 16.98
C LEU A 156 -15.20 -36.49 16.91
N LYS A 157 -14.99 -35.71 15.84
CA LYS A 157 -13.73 -34.98 15.61
C LYS A 157 -13.94 -33.78 14.70
N PHE A 158 -13.42 -32.64 15.13
CA PHE A 158 -13.24 -31.43 14.31
C PHE A 158 -11.76 -31.31 13.94
N VAL A 159 -11.43 -30.98 12.69
CA VAL A 159 -10.05 -30.78 12.22
C VAL A 159 -9.96 -29.54 11.35
N GLU A 160 -9.37 -28.47 11.87
CA GLU A 160 -9.18 -27.21 11.13
C GLU A 160 -8.11 -27.34 10.03
N LYS A 161 -8.48 -27.02 8.77
CA LYS A 161 -7.60 -26.95 7.58
C LYS A 161 -6.61 -28.12 7.44
N PRO A 162 -7.10 -29.37 7.34
CA PRO A 162 -6.27 -30.56 7.38
C PRO A 162 -5.37 -30.68 6.14
N GLN A 163 -4.09 -30.99 6.36
CA GLN A 163 -3.09 -31.18 5.30
C GLN A 163 -3.18 -32.55 4.61
N VAL A 164 -3.95 -33.47 5.18
CA VAL A 164 -4.27 -34.81 4.64
C VAL A 164 -5.79 -34.91 4.54
N TYR A 165 -6.32 -35.53 3.49
CA TYR A 165 -7.76 -35.69 3.33
C TYR A 165 -8.38 -36.48 4.49
N VAL A 166 -9.21 -35.81 5.29
CA VAL A 166 -10.00 -36.42 6.39
C VAL A 166 -11.44 -36.75 5.94
N GLY A 167 -11.99 -35.94 5.04
CA GLY A 167 -13.37 -36.04 4.56
C GLY A 167 -13.79 -34.77 3.82
N ASN A 168 -14.91 -34.86 3.09
CA ASN A 168 -15.46 -33.77 2.27
C ASN A 168 -16.52 -32.92 2.97
N LYS A 169 -16.89 -33.25 4.21
CA LYS A 169 -17.85 -32.50 5.02
C LYS A 169 -17.14 -31.42 5.83
N ILE A 170 -17.41 -30.15 5.52
CA ILE A 170 -16.78 -28.98 6.13
C ILE A 170 -17.74 -28.20 7.02
N ASN A 171 -17.19 -27.43 7.95
CA ASN A 171 -17.88 -26.35 8.65
C ASN A 171 -18.45 -25.32 7.66
N ALA A 172 -19.75 -25.04 7.75
CA ALA A 172 -20.45 -24.08 6.90
C ALA A 172 -20.44 -22.63 7.43
N GLY A 173 -19.86 -22.35 8.60
CA GLY A 173 -19.75 -21.00 9.17
C GLY A 173 -21.04 -20.43 9.77
N VAL A 174 -21.98 -21.30 10.11
CA VAL A 174 -23.26 -20.98 10.77
C VAL A 174 -23.46 -21.92 11.95
N TYR A 175 -23.83 -21.38 13.10
CA TYR A 175 -23.84 -22.07 14.38
C TYR A 175 -25.05 -21.67 15.24
N ILE A 176 -25.37 -22.49 16.23
CA ILE A 176 -26.24 -22.15 17.37
C ILE A 176 -25.67 -22.75 18.66
N PHE A 177 -25.69 -21.98 19.74
CA PHE A 177 -25.10 -22.37 21.02
C PHE A 177 -25.99 -22.02 22.21
N ASN A 178 -25.88 -22.82 23.28
CA ASN A 178 -26.37 -22.45 24.60
C ASN A 178 -25.40 -21.47 25.29
N PRO A 179 -25.87 -20.56 26.18
CA PRO A 179 -25.03 -19.57 26.87
C PRO A 179 -23.82 -20.14 27.62
N THR A 180 -23.86 -21.40 28.04
CA THR A 180 -22.74 -22.11 28.69
C THR A 180 -21.46 -22.16 27.83
N ILE A 181 -21.55 -22.07 26.49
CA ILE A 181 -20.34 -22.00 25.64
C ILE A 181 -19.46 -20.81 26.00
N LEU A 182 -20.05 -19.72 26.51
CA LEU A 182 -19.32 -18.52 26.90
C LEU A 182 -18.34 -18.85 28.03
N ASP A 183 -18.65 -19.78 28.93
CA ASP A 183 -17.76 -20.18 30.03
C ASP A 183 -16.53 -20.98 29.57
N ARG A 184 -16.55 -21.52 28.35
CA ARG A 184 -15.37 -22.11 27.70
C ARG A 184 -14.42 -21.06 27.13
N ILE A 185 -14.90 -19.83 26.89
CA ILE A 185 -14.17 -18.80 26.15
C ILE A 185 -13.68 -17.70 27.10
N GLN A 186 -12.36 -17.54 27.16
CA GLN A 186 -11.70 -16.44 27.88
C GLN A 186 -11.66 -15.18 26.99
N PRO A 187 -11.73 -13.96 27.57
CA PRO A 187 -11.63 -12.71 26.82
C PRO A 187 -10.17 -12.42 26.41
N LYS A 188 -9.69 -13.18 25.42
CA LYS A 188 -8.33 -13.15 24.86
C LYS A 188 -8.38 -13.59 23.38
N PRO A 189 -7.30 -13.43 22.59
CA PRO A 189 -7.19 -14.05 21.28
C PRO A 189 -7.39 -15.58 21.34
N THR A 190 -8.44 -16.08 20.68
CA THR A 190 -8.85 -17.51 20.71
C THR A 190 -9.63 -17.85 19.43
N SER A 191 -9.36 -19.02 18.83
CA SER A 191 -10.07 -19.51 17.63
C SER A 191 -11.10 -20.59 18.00
N ILE A 192 -12.35 -20.38 17.59
CA ILE A 192 -13.44 -21.32 17.86
C ILE A 192 -13.21 -22.66 17.16
N GLU A 193 -12.59 -22.64 15.97
CA GLU A 193 -12.28 -23.81 15.15
C GLU A 193 -11.10 -24.63 15.66
N LYS A 194 -10.11 -23.98 16.31
CA LYS A 194 -8.87 -24.64 16.77
C LYS A 194 -8.91 -25.06 18.23
N GLU A 195 -9.63 -24.33 19.08
CA GLU A 195 -9.59 -24.52 20.54
C GLU A 195 -10.94 -25.01 21.08
N ILE A 196 -12.05 -24.38 20.66
CA ILE A 196 -13.37 -24.62 21.26
C ILE A 196 -14.07 -25.84 20.64
N PHE A 197 -14.20 -25.93 19.31
CA PHE A 197 -14.87 -27.06 18.65
C PHE A 197 -14.17 -28.42 18.90
N PRO A 198 -12.82 -28.54 18.89
CA PRO A 198 -12.16 -29.79 19.25
C PRO A 198 -12.42 -30.20 20.72
N ALA A 199 -12.49 -29.25 21.65
CA ALA A 199 -12.80 -29.51 23.05
C ALA A 199 -14.28 -29.93 23.24
N MET A 200 -15.23 -29.21 22.64
CA MET A 200 -16.65 -29.58 22.70
C MET A 200 -16.95 -30.92 22.02
N ALA A 201 -16.22 -31.28 20.95
CA ALA A 201 -16.32 -32.61 20.34
C ALA A 201 -15.78 -33.72 21.28
N ALA A 202 -14.64 -33.49 21.94
CA ALA A 202 -14.11 -34.42 22.93
C ALA A 202 -15.06 -34.62 24.12
N ASP A 203 -15.68 -33.53 24.59
CA ASP A 203 -16.69 -33.54 25.66
C ASP A 203 -18.05 -34.13 25.22
N SER A 204 -18.20 -34.55 23.96
CA SER A 204 -19.47 -35.01 23.35
C SER A 204 -20.61 -33.97 23.37
N GLN A 205 -20.27 -32.68 23.45
CA GLN A 205 -21.19 -31.54 23.52
C GLN A 205 -21.43 -30.83 22.17
N LEU A 206 -20.66 -31.17 21.13
CA LEU A 206 -20.79 -30.59 19.79
C LEU A 206 -21.53 -31.52 18.83
N PHE A 207 -22.52 -30.97 18.14
CA PHE A 207 -23.33 -31.65 17.13
C PHE A 207 -23.28 -30.89 15.80
N CYS A 208 -23.75 -31.50 14.72
CA CYS A 208 -23.98 -30.82 13.46
C CYS A 208 -25.26 -31.24 12.74
N MET A 209 -25.75 -30.30 11.92
CA MET A 209 -26.81 -30.51 10.95
C MET A 209 -26.22 -30.33 9.55
N GLN A 210 -26.49 -31.26 8.63
CA GLN A 210 -26.06 -31.09 7.25
C GLN A 210 -26.95 -30.05 6.56
N LEU A 211 -26.34 -29.05 5.93
CA LEU A 211 -27.01 -28.10 5.07
C LEU A 211 -27.42 -28.79 3.76
N GLU A 212 -28.69 -28.67 3.41
CA GLU A 212 -29.21 -28.98 2.07
C GLU A 212 -29.43 -27.70 1.27
N GLY A 213 -29.32 -27.79 -0.05
CA GLY A 213 -29.38 -26.63 -0.95
C GLY A 213 -28.00 -25.99 -1.17
N PHE A 214 -27.95 -24.67 -1.35
CA PHE A 214 -26.73 -23.96 -1.77
C PHE A 214 -25.94 -23.34 -0.60
N TRP A 215 -24.63 -23.18 -0.81
CA TRP A 215 -23.69 -22.56 0.13
C TRP A 215 -22.50 -21.92 -0.61
N MET A 216 -21.95 -20.81 -0.08
CA MET A 216 -20.69 -20.22 -0.52
C MET A 216 -20.00 -19.38 0.57
N ASP A 217 -18.67 -19.53 0.75
CA ASP A 217 -17.79 -18.49 1.31
C ASP A 217 -17.58 -17.42 0.23
N VAL A 218 -18.13 -16.22 0.42
CA VAL A 218 -17.94 -15.09 -0.51
C VAL A 218 -16.58 -14.42 -0.26
N GLY A 219 -15.53 -15.23 -0.25
CA GLY A 219 -14.17 -14.88 0.17
C GLY A 219 -13.44 -13.96 -0.82
N GLN A 220 -13.72 -14.12 -2.11
CA GLN A 220 -12.95 -13.56 -3.23
C GLN A 220 -13.81 -13.48 -4.51
N PRO A 221 -13.42 -12.70 -5.54
CA PRO A 221 -14.26 -12.41 -6.70
C PRO A 221 -14.77 -13.62 -7.51
N LYS A 222 -13.95 -14.68 -7.66
CA LYS A 222 -14.38 -15.91 -8.36
C LYS A 222 -15.51 -16.61 -7.60
N ASP A 223 -15.39 -16.65 -6.29
CA ASP A 223 -16.32 -17.35 -5.40
C ASP A 223 -17.60 -16.52 -5.23
N PHE A 224 -17.50 -15.18 -5.26
CA PHE A 224 -18.63 -14.26 -5.39
C PHE A 224 -19.48 -14.57 -6.64
N LEU A 225 -18.86 -14.61 -7.84
CA LEU A 225 -19.61 -14.89 -9.08
C LEU A 225 -20.17 -16.31 -9.11
N SER A 226 -19.42 -17.29 -8.58
CA SER A 226 -19.88 -18.68 -8.49
C SER A 226 -21.06 -18.83 -7.53
N GLY A 227 -20.98 -18.22 -6.34
CA GLY A 227 -22.06 -18.18 -5.35
C GLY A 227 -23.29 -17.42 -5.85
N MET A 228 -23.11 -16.32 -6.57
CA MET A 228 -24.19 -15.58 -7.22
C MET A 228 -24.94 -16.49 -8.21
N GLY A 229 -24.22 -17.28 -9.01
CA GLY A 229 -24.82 -18.30 -9.87
C GLY A 229 -25.61 -19.37 -9.10
N LEU A 230 -25.09 -19.87 -7.97
CA LEU A 230 -25.80 -20.83 -7.13
C LEU A 230 -27.06 -20.22 -6.49
N TYR A 231 -26.97 -19.03 -5.92
CA TYR A 231 -28.09 -18.29 -5.32
C TYR A 231 -29.20 -18.03 -6.33
N LEU A 232 -28.86 -17.56 -7.54
CA LEU A 232 -29.83 -17.34 -8.62
C LEU A 232 -30.52 -18.65 -9.08
N ASN A 233 -29.87 -19.80 -8.98
CA ASN A 233 -30.51 -21.10 -9.25
C ASN A 233 -31.36 -21.60 -8.07
N SER A 234 -31.02 -21.27 -6.82
CA SER A 234 -31.93 -21.48 -5.67
C SER A 234 -33.19 -20.62 -5.81
N LEU A 235 -33.05 -19.33 -6.13
CA LEU A 235 -34.19 -18.44 -6.43
C LEU A 235 -35.04 -19.00 -7.58
N LYS A 236 -34.43 -19.47 -8.68
CA LYS A 236 -35.18 -20.10 -9.80
C LYS A 236 -36.05 -21.29 -9.35
N THR A 237 -35.68 -21.96 -8.26
CA THR A 237 -36.37 -23.14 -7.72
C THR A 237 -37.39 -22.77 -6.64
N LYS A 238 -37.10 -21.78 -5.80
CA LYS A 238 -37.88 -21.43 -4.60
C LYS A 238 -38.74 -20.18 -4.75
N GLN A 239 -38.27 -19.20 -5.52
CA GLN A 239 -38.85 -17.86 -5.71
C GLN A 239 -38.65 -17.35 -7.16
N PRO A 240 -39.13 -18.08 -8.19
CA PRO A 240 -38.92 -17.71 -9.58
C PRO A 240 -39.54 -16.35 -9.95
N GLU A 241 -40.53 -15.87 -9.19
CA GLU A 241 -41.18 -14.56 -9.33
C GLU A 241 -40.24 -13.36 -9.10
N LEU A 242 -39.09 -13.58 -8.45
CA LEU A 242 -38.07 -12.55 -8.26
C LEU A 242 -37.09 -12.44 -9.44
N LEU A 243 -37.13 -13.37 -10.40
CA LEU A 243 -36.24 -13.37 -11.55
C LEU A 243 -36.86 -12.66 -12.75
N ALA A 244 -36.04 -11.92 -13.49
CA ALA A 244 -36.47 -11.26 -14.71
C ALA A 244 -36.83 -12.29 -15.80
N THR A 245 -37.94 -12.05 -16.49
CA THR A 245 -38.37 -12.84 -17.66
C THR A 245 -38.75 -11.92 -18.81
N GLY A 246 -38.35 -12.26 -20.03
CA GLY A 246 -38.69 -11.46 -21.22
C GLY A 246 -37.80 -11.77 -22.41
N ASN A 247 -38.05 -11.08 -23.52
CA ASN A 247 -37.19 -11.18 -24.70
C ASN A 247 -35.78 -10.65 -24.38
N GLY A 248 -34.75 -11.40 -24.77
CA GLY A 248 -33.35 -11.08 -24.45
C GLY A 248 -32.84 -11.59 -23.09
N ILE A 249 -33.69 -12.19 -22.24
CA ILE A 249 -33.24 -12.81 -20.98
C ILE A 249 -32.98 -14.31 -21.17
N ILE A 250 -31.82 -14.81 -20.73
CA ILE A 250 -31.41 -16.21 -20.81
C ILE A 250 -31.10 -16.76 -19.42
N GLY A 251 -31.84 -17.77 -18.96
CA GLY A 251 -31.60 -18.39 -17.66
C GLY A 251 -31.94 -17.47 -16.48
N PRO A 252 -31.40 -17.73 -15.27
CA PRO A 252 -31.76 -16.94 -14.10
C PRO A 252 -31.00 -15.61 -14.08
N VAL A 253 -31.75 -14.51 -13.99
CA VAL A 253 -31.25 -13.14 -13.97
C VAL A 253 -32.08 -12.33 -12.97
N LEU A 254 -31.42 -11.51 -12.16
CA LEU A 254 -32.07 -10.56 -11.23
C LEU A 254 -31.81 -9.14 -11.72
N ILE A 255 -32.86 -8.33 -11.85
CA ILE A 255 -32.77 -6.94 -12.29
C ILE A 255 -33.57 -6.09 -11.30
N ASP A 256 -32.96 -5.03 -10.78
CA ASP A 256 -33.68 -4.08 -9.93
C ASP A 256 -34.72 -3.27 -10.74
N PRO A 257 -35.96 -3.07 -10.24
CA PRO A 257 -37.00 -2.34 -10.96
C PRO A 257 -36.67 -0.89 -11.34
N SER A 258 -35.67 -0.26 -10.72
CA SER A 258 -35.21 1.10 -11.06
C SER A 258 -34.28 1.15 -12.28
N SER A 259 -33.79 0.00 -12.76
CA SER A 259 -32.74 -0.07 -13.79
C SER A 259 -33.29 -0.21 -15.21
N VAL A 260 -32.69 0.53 -16.14
CA VAL A 260 -33.16 0.65 -17.52
C VAL A 260 -32.37 -0.27 -18.43
N ILE A 261 -33.06 -1.18 -19.12
CA ILE A 261 -32.52 -2.06 -20.15
C ILE A 261 -33.02 -1.60 -21.52
N GLU A 262 -32.12 -1.14 -22.39
CA GLU A 262 -32.46 -0.78 -23.77
C GLU A 262 -32.75 -2.02 -24.65
N PRO A 263 -33.47 -1.88 -25.78
CA PRO A 263 -33.78 -2.98 -26.68
C PRO A 263 -32.55 -3.72 -27.22
N GLY A 264 -32.74 -5.00 -27.59
CA GLY A 264 -31.70 -5.82 -28.24
C GLY A 264 -30.57 -6.31 -27.32
N CYS A 265 -30.59 -5.98 -26.03
CA CYS A 265 -29.68 -6.56 -25.04
C CYS A 265 -29.88 -8.08 -24.89
N LEU A 266 -28.81 -8.79 -24.51
CA LEU A 266 -28.84 -10.23 -24.20
C LEU A 266 -28.22 -10.48 -22.82
N ILE A 267 -29.05 -10.86 -21.84
CA ILE A 267 -28.67 -10.87 -20.43
C ILE A 267 -28.85 -12.26 -19.84
N GLY A 268 -27.79 -12.80 -19.26
CA GLY A 268 -27.76 -14.09 -18.58
C GLY A 268 -27.10 -15.22 -19.40
N PRO A 269 -26.94 -16.42 -18.80
CA PRO A 269 -27.33 -16.78 -17.44
C PRO A 269 -26.46 -16.14 -16.35
N ASN A 270 -26.96 -16.22 -15.11
CA ASN A 270 -26.29 -15.80 -13.87
C ASN A 270 -25.89 -14.32 -13.90
N VAL A 271 -26.86 -13.40 -14.05
CA VAL A 271 -26.58 -11.95 -14.02
C VAL A 271 -27.41 -11.26 -12.95
N THR A 272 -26.78 -10.32 -12.24
CA THR A 272 -27.47 -9.43 -11.28
C THR A 272 -27.20 -7.98 -11.65
N ILE A 273 -28.26 -7.19 -11.82
CA ILE A 273 -28.19 -5.76 -12.13
C ILE A 273 -28.83 -5.00 -10.97
N GLY A 274 -28.01 -4.28 -10.21
CA GLY A 274 -28.41 -3.44 -9.08
C GLY A 274 -29.26 -2.23 -9.50
N PRO A 275 -29.64 -1.37 -8.54
CA PRO A 275 -30.51 -0.22 -8.77
C PRO A 275 -29.83 0.90 -9.59
N ASN A 276 -30.64 1.73 -10.23
CA ASN A 276 -30.23 2.93 -10.98
C ASN A 276 -29.21 2.67 -12.12
N CYS A 277 -29.11 1.43 -12.61
CA CYS A 277 -28.20 1.04 -13.70
C CYS A 277 -28.83 1.29 -15.07
N VAL A 278 -27.99 1.56 -16.08
CA VAL A 278 -28.42 1.78 -17.47
C VAL A 278 -27.63 0.86 -18.41
N ILE A 279 -28.31 -0.10 -19.02
CA ILE A 279 -27.72 -1.07 -19.96
C ILE A 279 -28.17 -0.72 -21.37
N GLN A 280 -27.25 -0.19 -22.19
CA GLN A 280 -27.59 0.34 -23.51
C GLN A 280 -27.67 -0.75 -24.61
N GLU A 281 -28.34 -0.42 -25.71
CA GLU A 281 -28.70 -1.28 -26.83
C GLU A 281 -27.61 -2.28 -27.27
N GLY A 282 -28.02 -3.52 -27.50
CA GLY A 282 -27.14 -4.59 -28.01
C GLY A 282 -26.12 -5.15 -27.00
N THR A 283 -26.07 -4.62 -25.77
CA THR A 283 -25.15 -5.09 -24.72
C THR A 283 -25.42 -6.53 -24.32
N ARG A 284 -24.35 -7.28 -24.05
CA ARG A 284 -24.40 -8.72 -23.73
C ARG A 284 -23.71 -9.04 -22.40
N LEU A 285 -24.46 -9.54 -21.42
CA LEU A 285 -23.98 -9.81 -20.06
C LEU A 285 -24.12 -11.30 -19.71
N VAL A 286 -23.06 -11.94 -19.19
CA VAL A 286 -23.09 -13.38 -18.81
C VAL A 286 -22.25 -13.63 -17.55
N ASN A 287 -22.80 -14.27 -16.52
CA ASN A 287 -22.06 -14.56 -15.28
C ASN A 287 -21.48 -13.29 -14.62
N THR A 288 -22.24 -12.20 -14.59
CA THR A 288 -21.76 -10.84 -14.30
C THR A 288 -22.65 -10.17 -13.26
N THR A 289 -22.07 -9.45 -12.30
CA THR A 289 -22.81 -8.50 -11.45
C THR A 289 -22.51 -7.06 -11.85
N VAL A 290 -23.54 -6.23 -11.85
CA VAL A 290 -23.49 -4.79 -12.11
C VAL A 290 -24.02 -4.09 -10.86
N LEU A 291 -23.16 -3.43 -10.10
CA LEU A 291 -23.56 -2.73 -8.87
C LEU A 291 -24.13 -1.33 -9.17
N GLU A 292 -24.80 -0.76 -8.18
CA GLU A 292 -25.65 0.45 -8.28
C GLU A 292 -25.07 1.60 -9.10
N GLY A 293 -25.93 2.30 -9.86
CA GLY A 293 -25.60 3.52 -10.59
C GLY A 293 -24.72 3.33 -11.83
N THR A 294 -24.42 2.08 -12.20
CA THR A 294 -23.50 1.78 -13.30
C THR A 294 -24.17 1.90 -14.67
N THR A 295 -23.49 2.56 -15.62
CA THR A 295 -23.90 2.62 -17.04
C THR A 295 -23.00 1.72 -17.89
N ILE A 296 -23.60 1.00 -18.85
CA ILE A 296 -22.88 0.14 -19.82
C ILE A 296 -23.28 0.52 -21.25
N GLY A 297 -22.29 0.92 -22.05
CA GLY A 297 -22.45 1.44 -23.40
C GLY A 297 -22.78 0.39 -24.45
N LYS A 298 -23.41 0.86 -25.55
CA LYS A 298 -23.95 0.02 -26.64
C LYS A 298 -22.98 -1.04 -27.18
N ASN A 299 -23.53 -2.21 -27.47
CA ASN A 299 -22.85 -3.38 -28.07
C ASN A 299 -21.63 -3.94 -27.28
N SER A 300 -21.48 -3.60 -26.00
CA SER A 300 -20.42 -4.15 -25.15
C SER A 300 -20.71 -5.60 -24.73
N TRP A 301 -19.68 -6.43 -24.55
CA TRP A 301 -19.79 -7.83 -24.10
C TRP A 301 -19.00 -8.06 -22.82
N ILE A 302 -19.70 -8.41 -21.74
CA ILE A 302 -19.14 -8.50 -20.39
C ILE A 302 -19.49 -9.85 -19.77
N LYS A 303 -18.48 -10.71 -19.66
CA LYS A 303 -18.58 -12.07 -19.14
C LYS A 303 -17.80 -12.21 -17.83
N SER A 304 -18.29 -13.00 -16.88
CA SER A 304 -17.53 -13.37 -15.66
C SER A 304 -16.85 -12.16 -15.01
N THR A 305 -17.59 -11.09 -14.73
CA THR A 305 -17.06 -9.79 -14.31
C THR A 305 -17.88 -9.20 -13.16
N ILE A 306 -17.22 -8.45 -12.27
CA ILE A 306 -17.86 -7.63 -11.23
C ILE A 306 -17.64 -6.16 -11.58
N ILE A 307 -18.72 -5.42 -11.83
CA ILE A 307 -18.65 -3.97 -12.06
C ILE A 307 -19.06 -3.24 -10.77
N GLY A 308 -18.14 -2.46 -10.20
CA GLY A 308 -18.37 -1.69 -8.97
C GLY A 308 -19.23 -0.45 -9.18
N TRP A 309 -19.78 0.06 -8.07
CA TRP A 309 -20.76 1.15 -8.02
C TRP A 309 -20.37 2.38 -8.85
N ASN A 310 -21.36 3.09 -9.41
CA ASN A 310 -21.18 4.35 -10.15
C ASN A 310 -20.23 4.28 -11.36
N SER A 311 -19.89 3.09 -11.85
CA SER A 311 -18.97 2.92 -12.98
C SER A 311 -19.62 3.26 -14.32
N SER A 312 -18.79 3.64 -15.30
CA SER A 312 -19.21 3.93 -16.67
C SER A 312 -18.38 3.10 -17.64
N ILE A 313 -19.00 2.13 -18.30
CA ILE A 313 -18.37 1.29 -19.31
C ILE A 313 -18.74 1.81 -20.69
N GLY A 314 -17.74 2.06 -21.53
CA GLY A 314 -17.93 2.51 -22.91
C GLY A 314 -18.66 1.52 -23.81
N LYS A 315 -18.83 1.94 -25.07
CA LYS A 315 -19.41 1.14 -26.18
C LYS A 315 -18.38 0.16 -26.73
N TRP A 316 -18.82 -0.97 -27.28
CA TRP A 316 -17.96 -2.02 -27.86
C TRP A 316 -16.86 -2.55 -26.92
N VAL A 317 -17.00 -2.36 -25.61
CA VAL A 317 -16.03 -2.83 -24.61
C VAL A 317 -16.21 -4.34 -24.41
N ARG A 318 -15.09 -5.06 -24.34
CA ARG A 318 -15.04 -6.49 -24.04
C ARG A 318 -14.39 -6.72 -22.69
N MET A 319 -15.08 -7.39 -21.77
CA MET A 319 -14.56 -7.72 -20.45
C MET A 319 -14.75 -9.21 -20.15
N GLU A 320 -13.69 -9.89 -19.69
CA GLU A 320 -13.79 -11.29 -19.25
C GLU A 320 -12.77 -11.70 -18.16
N ASN A 321 -12.81 -12.99 -17.79
CA ASN A 321 -11.82 -13.65 -16.92
C ASN A 321 -11.73 -13.11 -15.47
N THR A 322 -12.86 -12.84 -14.81
CA THR A 322 -12.91 -12.35 -13.42
C THR A 322 -12.31 -10.95 -13.24
N SER A 323 -12.58 -10.05 -14.20
CA SER A 323 -12.35 -8.62 -14.01
C SER A 323 -13.19 -8.06 -12.87
N VAL A 324 -12.62 -7.14 -12.10
CA VAL A 324 -13.27 -6.52 -10.93
C VAL A 324 -12.96 -5.04 -10.91
N LEU A 325 -14.01 -4.22 -10.94
CA LEU A 325 -13.91 -2.76 -10.85
C LEU A 325 -14.28 -2.31 -9.43
N GLY A 326 -13.56 -1.30 -8.93
CA GLY A 326 -13.97 -0.54 -7.76
C GLY A 326 -15.14 0.40 -8.08
N GLU A 327 -15.42 1.28 -7.13
CA GLU A 327 -16.36 2.39 -7.31
C GLU A 327 -15.83 3.42 -8.32
N ASP A 328 -16.72 4.04 -9.10
CA ASP A 328 -16.39 5.19 -9.97
C ASP A 328 -15.23 4.88 -10.94
N VAL A 329 -15.35 3.75 -11.65
CA VAL A 329 -14.41 3.39 -12.72
C VAL A 329 -15.00 3.75 -14.08
N HIS A 330 -14.25 4.49 -14.89
CA HIS A 330 -14.61 4.82 -16.26
C HIS A 330 -13.75 3.99 -17.23
N VAL A 331 -14.38 3.28 -18.15
CA VAL A 331 -13.70 2.53 -19.22
C VAL A 331 -14.08 3.15 -20.56
N SER A 332 -13.11 3.61 -21.35
CA SER A 332 -13.36 4.18 -22.67
C SER A 332 -13.98 3.18 -23.66
N ASP A 333 -14.64 3.69 -24.70
CA ASP A 333 -15.15 2.91 -25.83
C ASP A 333 -14.03 2.04 -26.47
N GLU A 334 -14.41 0.89 -27.05
CA GLU A 334 -13.58 -0.01 -27.87
C GLU A 334 -12.43 -0.75 -27.13
N LEU A 335 -12.44 -0.80 -25.79
CA LEU A 335 -11.40 -1.45 -25.00
C LEU A 335 -11.65 -2.95 -24.70
N TYR A 336 -10.56 -3.70 -24.53
CA TYR A 336 -10.56 -5.10 -24.06
C TYR A 336 -9.92 -5.20 -22.66
N ILE A 337 -10.57 -5.91 -21.72
CA ILE A 337 -10.08 -6.12 -20.35
C ILE A 337 -10.18 -7.61 -19.99
N ASN A 338 -9.05 -8.22 -19.62
CA ASN A 338 -8.92 -9.64 -19.30
C ASN A 338 -8.43 -9.83 -17.86
N GLY A 339 -9.32 -10.12 -16.91
CA GLY A 339 -8.94 -10.36 -15.51
C GLY A 339 -8.41 -9.14 -14.74
N GLY A 340 -8.53 -7.94 -15.30
CA GLY A 340 -8.06 -6.70 -14.67
C GLY A 340 -8.78 -6.38 -13.35
N LYS A 341 -8.01 -6.08 -12.30
CA LYS A 341 -8.50 -5.56 -11.00
C LYS A 341 -8.25 -4.05 -10.94
N ILE A 342 -9.30 -3.27 -11.17
CA ILE A 342 -9.20 -1.81 -11.31
C ILE A 342 -9.69 -1.15 -10.02
N LEU A 343 -8.81 -0.38 -9.37
CA LEU A 343 -9.10 0.32 -8.13
C LEU A 343 -10.21 1.40 -8.29
N PRO A 344 -10.82 1.88 -7.19
CA PRO A 344 -11.83 2.95 -7.27
C PRO A 344 -11.29 4.26 -7.85
N HIS A 345 -12.14 5.07 -8.48
CA HIS A 345 -11.83 6.39 -9.07
C HIS A 345 -10.73 6.31 -10.15
N LYS A 346 -10.97 5.56 -11.24
CA LYS A 346 -9.97 5.28 -12.29
C LYS A 346 -10.57 5.40 -13.69
N SER A 347 -9.84 6.06 -14.59
CA SER A 347 -10.15 6.10 -16.02
C SER A 347 -9.21 5.20 -16.81
N ILE A 348 -9.76 4.17 -17.45
CA ILE A 348 -9.05 3.21 -18.29
C ILE A 348 -9.20 3.63 -19.75
N THR A 349 -8.08 4.02 -20.38
CA THR A 349 -8.01 4.54 -21.75
C THR A 349 -7.25 3.60 -22.71
N SER A 350 -6.88 2.41 -22.23
CA SER A 350 -6.12 1.39 -22.98
C SER A 350 -6.53 -0.01 -22.55
N SER A 351 -6.54 -0.94 -23.50
CA SER A 351 -6.86 -2.35 -23.24
C SER A 351 -5.86 -3.02 -22.29
N ILE A 352 -6.37 -3.92 -21.46
CA ILE A 352 -5.66 -4.73 -20.47
C ILE A 352 -5.75 -6.19 -20.95
N PRO A 353 -4.78 -6.68 -21.75
CA PRO A 353 -4.88 -8.00 -22.39
C PRO A 353 -4.51 -9.17 -21.45
N GLU A 354 -3.87 -8.89 -20.32
CA GLU A 354 -3.42 -9.87 -19.32
C GLU A 354 -3.89 -9.46 -17.90
N PRO A 355 -4.05 -10.39 -16.94
CA PRO A 355 -4.62 -10.08 -15.62
C PRO A 355 -3.71 -9.23 -14.71
N GLU A 356 -3.91 -7.92 -14.73
CA GLU A 356 -3.15 -6.93 -13.93
C GLU A 356 -3.99 -6.26 -12.82
N ILE A 357 -3.30 -5.67 -11.83
CA ILE A 357 -3.91 -4.79 -10.81
C ILE A 357 -3.54 -3.34 -11.14
N ILE A 358 -4.54 -2.50 -11.46
CA ILE A 358 -4.29 -1.13 -11.96
C ILE A 358 -4.14 -0.14 -10.79
N ILE A 359 -2.95 -0.10 -10.21
CA ILE A 359 -2.57 0.76 -9.07
C ILE A 359 -1.99 2.12 -9.51
N LEU A 360 -2.76 2.90 -10.28
CA LEU A 360 -2.38 4.27 -10.62
C LEU A 360 -2.88 5.28 -9.56
N VAL A 361 -1.98 5.74 -8.69
CA VAL A 361 -2.28 6.76 -7.67
C VAL A 361 -2.50 8.13 -8.33
N TYR A 362 -3.71 8.36 -8.82
CA TYR A 362 -4.16 9.65 -9.35
C TYR A 362 -4.56 10.58 -8.19
N LEU A 363 -3.56 11.24 -7.60
CA LEU A 363 -3.76 12.27 -6.57
C LEU A 363 -2.78 13.44 -6.78
N TYR A 364 -2.70 13.93 -8.02
CA TYR A 364 -1.99 15.20 -8.33
C TYR A 364 -2.51 15.98 -9.54
N ILE A 365 -3.74 15.75 -9.99
CA ILE A 365 -4.42 16.64 -10.98
C ILE A 365 -5.77 17.09 -10.39
N ASN A 366 -5.69 18.14 -9.56
CA ASN A 366 -6.79 19.07 -9.24
C ASN A 366 -6.24 20.31 -8.51
N CYS A 367 -5.18 20.16 -7.71
CA CYS A 367 -4.47 21.30 -7.10
C CYS A 367 -3.64 22.17 -8.08
N LEU A 368 -3.58 21.83 -9.36
CA LEU A 368 -2.73 22.51 -10.37
C LEU A 368 -3.46 23.53 -11.25
N GLU A 369 -4.80 23.60 -11.24
CA GLU A 369 -5.54 24.63 -11.99
C GLU A 369 -5.59 25.99 -11.27
N MET A 370 -5.18 26.06 -10.00
CA MET A 370 -5.09 27.32 -9.23
C MET A 370 -3.75 28.06 -9.35
N ALA A 371 -2.81 27.60 -10.19
CA ALA A 371 -1.48 28.20 -10.30
C ALA A 371 -0.95 28.24 -11.75
N SER A 372 -1.31 29.27 -12.52
CA SER A 372 -0.81 29.50 -13.89
C SER A 372 0.68 29.89 -13.91
N PRO A 373 1.59 29.12 -14.55
CA PRO A 373 3.03 29.39 -14.54
C PRO A 373 3.54 30.02 -15.85
N SER A 374 2.81 30.98 -16.43
CA SER A 374 3.10 31.55 -17.76
C SER A 374 3.79 32.93 -17.75
N SER A 375 4.03 33.54 -16.58
CA SER A 375 4.52 34.94 -16.47
C SER A 375 5.81 35.14 -15.67
N ARG A 376 6.26 34.18 -14.84
CA ARG A 376 7.42 34.38 -13.94
C ARG A 376 8.77 33.93 -14.52
N LEU A 377 8.82 32.86 -15.33
CA LEU A 377 10.09 32.35 -15.88
C LEU A 377 10.76 33.35 -16.85
N LEU A 378 9.96 34.06 -17.65
CA LEU A 378 10.44 35.05 -18.63
C LEU A 378 11.00 36.34 -18.01
N ASN A 379 10.60 36.68 -16.78
CA ASN A 379 11.14 37.86 -16.08
C ASN A 379 12.43 37.55 -15.33
N PHE A 380 12.60 36.31 -14.82
CA PHE A 380 13.81 35.91 -14.11
C PHE A 380 15.05 35.87 -15.01
N ILE A 381 14.90 35.43 -16.26
CA ILE A 381 15.97 35.41 -17.27
C ILE A 381 16.33 36.82 -17.77
N ARG A 382 15.45 37.82 -17.60
CA ARG A 382 15.61 39.15 -18.21
C ARG A 382 16.40 40.16 -17.37
N ASN A 383 16.49 39.97 -16.06
CA ASN A 383 17.07 40.95 -15.11
C ASN A 383 18.40 40.49 -14.48
N GLY A 384 19.10 39.51 -15.08
CA GLY A 384 20.37 38.97 -14.57
C GLY A 384 21.60 39.87 -14.79
N SER A 385 21.57 41.14 -14.36
CA SER A 385 22.68 42.08 -14.59
C SER A 385 22.77 43.29 -13.64
N LYS A 386 23.10 43.06 -12.36
CA LYS A 386 23.97 43.96 -11.57
C LYS A 386 24.53 43.27 -10.30
N LEU A 387 25.63 43.81 -9.78
CA LEU A 387 26.51 43.24 -8.75
C LEU A 387 26.55 44.11 -7.48
N LEU A 388 27.12 43.52 -6.41
CA LEU A 388 27.70 44.11 -5.17
C LEU A 388 26.95 43.93 -3.84
N SER A 389 27.47 42.97 -3.05
CA SER A 389 27.95 43.01 -1.64
C SER A 389 27.22 43.79 -0.51
N PRO A 390 27.35 43.36 0.77
CA PRO A 390 26.45 43.76 1.88
C PRO A 390 27.09 44.59 3.01
N THR A 391 26.26 45.18 3.88
CA THR A 391 26.61 45.42 5.31
C THR A 391 25.39 45.63 6.23
N SER A 392 25.47 45.05 7.44
CA SER A 392 24.94 45.48 8.75
C SER A 392 23.67 46.35 8.88
N GLN A 393 22.74 45.92 9.75
CA GLN A 393 22.63 46.51 11.11
C GLN A 393 21.85 45.60 12.09
N LEU A 394 21.98 45.87 13.40
CA LEU A 394 21.51 45.02 14.51
C LEU A 394 20.41 45.71 15.34
N SER A 395 19.53 44.88 15.93
CA SER A 395 18.82 45.05 17.22
C SER A 395 18.31 46.42 17.71
N ILE A 396 17.06 46.48 18.21
CA ILE A 396 16.70 47.37 19.33
C ILE A 396 15.65 46.72 20.26
N LEU A 397 16.00 46.71 21.55
CA LEU A 397 15.23 46.60 22.80
C LEU A 397 14.18 45.49 23.07
N LYS A 398 14.36 44.88 24.25
CA LYS A 398 13.37 44.12 25.05
C LYS A 398 12.62 45.09 25.99
N ASN A 399 11.42 44.73 26.49
CA ASN A 399 11.19 44.46 27.93
C ASN A 399 9.71 44.21 28.34
N ASN A 400 9.49 43.04 28.95
CA ASN A 400 8.92 42.78 30.29
C ASN A 400 7.48 43.17 30.71
N ASN A 401 6.80 42.12 31.21
CA ASN A 401 5.97 42.05 32.43
C ASN A 401 4.57 42.68 32.50
N THR A 402 3.58 41.81 32.70
CA THR A 402 2.93 41.63 34.02
C THR A 402 2.23 40.26 34.12
N LYS A 403 1.82 39.84 35.33
CA LYS A 403 1.21 38.52 35.62
C LYS A 403 -0.12 38.66 36.38
N ASN A 404 -1.00 37.67 36.15
CA ASN A 404 -2.01 37.12 37.06
C ASN A 404 -3.35 37.85 37.35
N ILE A 405 -4.41 37.02 37.32
CA ILE A 405 -5.41 36.74 38.39
C ILE A 405 -6.91 37.11 38.19
N ILE A 406 -7.75 36.04 38.31
CA ILE A 406 -9.16 35.93 38.76
C ILE A 406 -10.37 36.23 37.81
N THR A 407 -11.09 35.13 37.53
CA THR A 407 -12.55 34.87 37.26
C THR A 407 -13.49 35.94 36.65
N SER A 408 -14.30 35.52 35.66
CA SER A 408 -15.71 35.09 35.89
C SER A 408 -16.47 34.82 34.56
N ILE A 409 -17.64 34.16 34.66
CA ILE A 409 -18.56 33.84 33.54
C ILE A 409 -19.86 34.65 33.74
N PRO A 410 -20.38 35.33 32.71
CA PRO A 410 -21.73 34.96 32.24
C PRO A 410 -21.94 35.02 30.72
N THR A 411 -22.79 34.13 30.23
CA THR A 411 -23.47 34.21 28.93
C THR A 411 -24.54 35.30 28.92
N VAL A 412 -24.80 35.95 27.77
CA VAL A 412 -26.17 36.32 27.33
C VAL A 412 -26.22 36.66 25.82
N THR A 413 -27.43 36.59 25.26
CA THR A 413 -27.80 36.53 23.84
C THR A 413 -27.85 37.86 23.07
N SER A 414 -27.54 37.79 21.76
CA SER A 414 -28.19 38.49 20.62
C SER A 414 -28.56 39.99 20.68
N THR A 415 -28.14 40.76 19.67
CA THR A 415 -29.04 41.23 18.58
C THR A 415 -28.31 41.98 17.45
N THR A 416 -28.96 42.11 16.30
CA THR A 416 -28.53 42.86 15.09
C THR A 416 -28.97 44.33 15.14
N THR A 417 -28.18 45.27 14.56
CA THR A 417 -28.52 46.08 13.35
C THR A 417 -27.48 47.17 13.03
N LEU A 418 -27.31 47.48 11.72
CA LEU A 418 -27.25 48.78 10.99
C LEU A 418 -26.72 50.05 11.73
N THR A 419 -26.02 51.05 11.14
CA THR A 419 -26.09 51.77 9.83
C THR A 419 -24.70 52.41 9.54
N SER A 420 -24.07 52.46 8.35
CA SER A 420 -24.42 52.97 7.00
C SER A 420 -24.27 54.49 6.75
N SER A 421 -23.31 54.89 5.89
CA SER A 421 -23.17 56.21 5.25
C SER A 421 -22.28 56.06 3.98
N SER A 422 -22.82 56.03 2.75
CA SER A 422 -23.06 57.17 1.83
C SER A 422 -21.78 57.78 1.22
N SER A 423 -21.63 58.00 -0.09
CA SER A 423 -22.46 57.70 -1.29
C SER A 423 -21.49 57.54 -2.51
N SER A 424 -21.70 57.79 -3.81
CA SER A 424 -22.77 58.30 -4.72
C SER A 424 -22.23 58.15 -6.19
N SER A 425 -22.95 58.19 -7.31
CA SER A 425 -24.35 57.89 -7.72
C SER A 425 -24.56 58.44 -9.15
N ILE A 426 -25.33 57.80 -10.07
CA ILE A 426 -26.22 58.39 -11.12
C ILE A 426 -26.72 57.35 -12.17
N PHE A 427 -28.06 57.22 -12.30
CA PHE A 427 -28.95 56.99 -13.48
C PHE A 427 -28.61 56.00 -14.63
N PHE A 428 -29.57 55.32 -15.31
CA PHE A 428 -30.96 54.85 -15.00
C PHE A 428 -31.54 54.06 -16.21
N LYS A 429 -32.20 52.90 -16.03
CA LYS A 429 -33.53 52.50 -16.59
C LYS A 429 -33.84 50.98 -16.59
N ASN A 430 -35.12 50.72 -16.31
CA ASN A 430 -35.86 49.45 -16.12
C ASN A 430 -35.87 48.54 -17.37
N GLY A 431 -36.18 47.23 -17.28
CA GLY A 431 -36.46 46.37 -16.11
C GLY A 431 -37.51 45.26 -16.39
N ASN A 432 -37.74 44.37 -15.41
CA ASN A 432 -38.82 43.34 -15.32
C ASN A 432 -38.76 42.17 -16.37
N ILE A 433 -39.27 40.95 -16.13
CA ILE A 433 -40.19 40.42 -15.09
C ILE A 433 -39.83 38.95 -14.70
N GLN A 434 -40.41 38.41 -13.62
CA GLN A 434 -40.21 37.02 -13.13
C GLN A 434 -41.10 35.96 -13.83
N TYR A 435 -40.74 34.68 -13.66
CA TYR A 435 -41.55 33.44 -13.78
C TYR A 435 -42.80 33.44 -14.71
N PHE A 436 -42.90 32.46 -15.64
CA PHE A 436 -43.89 31.38 -15.46
C PHE A 436 -43.70 30.16 -16.39
N ARG A 437 -44.37 29.09 -15.94
CA ARG A 437 -44.66 27.77 -16.54
C ARG A 437 -45.02 27.80 -18.05
N SER A 438 -44.71 26.71 -18.74
CA SER A 438 -45.14 26.45 -20.12
C SER A 438 -46.67 26.36 -20.30
N LYS A 439 -47.18 26.90 -21.41
CA LYS A 439 -48.48 26.54 -22.01
C LYS A 439 -48.37 26.57 -23.54
N ILE A 440 -48.93 25.54 -24.17
CA ILE A 440 -48.98 25.34 -25.62
C ILE A 440 -50.28 25.95 -26.17
N PRO A 441 -50.27 26.64 -27.33
CA PRO A 441 -51.47 26.91 -28.10
C PRO A 441 -51.94 25.63 -28.81
N THR A 442 -53.09 25.09 -28.39
CA THR A 442 -53.98 24.34 -29.30
C THR A 442 -54.79 25.37 -30.10
N THR A 443 -55.34 25.14 -31.29
CA THR A 443 -56.14 24.02 -31.84
C THR A 443 -56.05 24.05 -33.39
N SER A 444 -55.74 22.97 -34.09
CA SER A 444 -56.70 22.03 -34.73
C SER A 444 -57.92 22.64 -35.45
N LYS A 445 -58.08 22.36 -36.76
CA LYS A 445 -59.19 21.54 -37.32
C LYS A 445 -59.20 21.38 -38.86
N ASN A 446 -59.86 20.28 -39.29
CA ASN A 446 -60.48 20.01 -40.61
C ASN A 446 -59.55 19.71 -41.82
N ILE A 447 -59.91 18.83 -42.79
CA ILE A 447 -60.95 17.77 -42.91
C ILE A 447 -60.53 16.78 -44.04
N ALA A 448 -60.96 15.51 -44.00
CA ALA A 448 -60.94 14.51 -45.10
C ALA A 448 -59.54 14.02 -45.63
N ASN A 449 -59.36 12.81 -46.22
CA ASN A 449 -60.26 11.65 -46.38
C ASN A 449 -59.53 10.29 -46.57
N SER A 450 -60.23 9.20 -46.22
CA SER A 450 -60.22 7.83 -46.83
C SER A 450 -58.93 7.09 -47.26
N SER A 451 -58.57 6.06 -46.46
CA SER A 451 -58.36 4.62 -46.82
C SER A 451 -57.38 4.11 -47.89
N THR A 452 -56.73 2.96 -47.56
CA THR A 452 -56.15 1.89 -48.44
C THR A 452 -54.96 2.24 -49.35
N SER A 453 -53.98 1.36 -49.62
CA SER A 453 -53.63 0.01 -49.11
C SER A 453 -52.13 -0.33 -49.34
N THR A 454 -51.65 -1.43 -48.77
CA THR A 454 -50.29 -2.05 -48.93
C THR A 454 -49.78 -2.11 -50.40
N THR A 455 -48.48 -2.03 -50.73
CA THR A 455 -47.39 -2.96 -50.32
C THR A 455 -45.92 -2.43 -50.53
N THR A 456 -44.99 -2.95 -49.70
CA THR A 456 -43.56 -3.28 -49.97
C THR A 456 -42.46 -2.25 -50.38
N SER A 457 -41.31 -2.40 -49.69
CA SER A 457 -39.91 -2.28 -50.18
C SER A 457 -39.06 -0.99 -49.98
N THR A 458 -38.16 -1.08 -48.98
CA THR A 458 -36.75 -0.61 -49.00
C THR A 458 -36.38 0.85 -49.36
N LYS A 459 -36.01 1.67 -48.36
CA LYS A 459 -34.62 2.14 -48.09
C LYS A 459 -34.53 2.99 -46.78
N PRO A 460 -33.31 3.30 -46.25
CA PRO A 460 -33.11 3.84 -44.89
C PRO A 460 -32.87 5.38 -44.85
N PHE A 461 -32.44 5.87 -43.67
CA PHE A 461 -31.98 7.21 -43.23
C PHE A 461 -32.91 8.00 -42.27
N PHE A 462 -32.34 9.06 -41.68
CA PHE A 462 -32.86 10.01 -40.68
C PHE A 462 -32.94 9.49 -39.22
N GLU A 463 -32.51 10.26 -38.20
CA GLU A 463 -31.55 11.39 -38.18
C GLU A 463 -31.00 11.60 -36.75
N LEU A 464 -29.89 12.35 -36.60
CA LEU A 464 -29.28 12.67 -35.30
C LEU A 464 -29.46 14.17 -34.97
N PRO A 465 -30.21 14.54 -33.91
CA PRO A 465 -30.32 15.93 -33.47
C PRO A 465 -28.98 16.52 -33.03
N LYS A 466 -28.67 17.73 -33.53
CA LYS A 466 -27.43 18.45 -33.26
C LYS A 466 -27.53 19.19 -31.91
N LEU A 467 -26.56 19.02 -31.01
CA LEU A 467 -26.32 19.99 -29.92
C LEU A 467 -24.92 19.88 -29.26
N PHE A 468 -23.85 20.09 -30.04
CA PHE A 468 -22.56 20.55 -29.50
C PHE A 468 -21.80 21.38 -30.54
N GLU A 469 -21.89 22.71 -30.43
CA GLU A 469 -21.13 23.63 -31.27
C GLU A 469 -19.66 23.70 -30.83
N LYS A 470 -18.78 23.00 -31.55
CA LYS A 470 -17.41 23.48 -31.76
C LYS A 470 -17.38 24.22 -33.09
N LYS A 471 -16.66 25.36 -33.13
CA LYS A 471 -16.53 26.19 -34.33
C LYS A 471 -15.76 25.43 -35.42
N TYR A 472 -16.49 24.70 -36.25
CA TYR A 472 -16.02 24.34 -37.59
C TYR A 472 -15.81 25.63 -38.37
N TYR A 473 -14.66 25.77 -39.04
CA TYR A 473 -14.54 26.73 -40.11
C TYR A 473 -15.50 26.31 -41.22
N SER A 474 -16.55 27.08 -41.44
CA SER A 474 -17.42 26.92 -42.60
C SER A 474 -16.56 27.13 -43.85
N TYR A 475 -16.28 26.06 -44.60
CA TYR A 475 -15.63 26.16 -45.90
C TYR A 475 -16.60 26.84 -46.86
N ILE A 476 -16.44 28.15 -47.01
CA ILE A 476 -17.06 28.93 -48.08
C ILE A 476 -16.19 28.66 -49.32
N PRO A 477 -16.70 27.99 -50.36
CA PRO A 477 -15.94 27.80 -51.59
C PRO A 477 -15.60 29.17 -52.20
N PRO A 478 -14.35 29.39 -52.65
CA PRO A 478 -13.99 30.65 -53.28
C PRO A 478 -14.73 30.81 -54.61
N THR A 479 -15.13 32.05 -54.94
CA THR A 479 -16.05 32.40 -56.05
C THR A 479 -15.58 32.05 -57.48
N TRP A 480 -14.40 31.45 -57.64
CA TRP A 480 -13.98 30.81 -58.90
C TRP A 480 -14.51 29.37 -59.04
N GLU A 481 -14.75 28.66 -57.93
CA GLU A 481 -15.22 27.26 -57.92
C GLU A 481 -16.72 27.13 -58.26
N GLU A 482 -17.43 28.26 -58.32
CA GLU A 482 -18.79 28.37 -58.86
C GLU A 482 -18.74 28.68 -60.37
N LYS A 483 -17.95 29.67 -60.80
CA LYS A 483 -17.79 30.05 -62.21
C LYS A 483 -17.19 28.95 -63.08
N ASP A 484 -16.23 28.17 -62.56
CA ASP A 484 -15.74 26.99 -63.26
C ASP A 484 -16.75 25.83 -63.24
N ARG A 485 -17.68 25.80 -62.29
CA ARG A 485 -18.82 24.86 -62.31
C ARG A 485 -19.79 25.21 -63.43
N GLU A 486 -20.12 26.49 -63.60
CA GLU A 486 -20.93 26.99 -64.73
C GLU A 486 -20.25 26.69 -66.08
N ARG A 487 -18.95 27.01 -66.22
CA ARG A 487 -18.17 26.67 -67.43
C ARG A 487 -18.17 25.17 -67.73
N GLN A 488 -18.00 24.32 -66.72
CA GLN A 488 -18.02 22.88 -66.93
C GLN A 488 -19.43 22.37 -67.29
N LEU A 489 -20.49 22.90 -66.67
CA LEU A 489 -21.86 22.54 -67.01
C LEU A 489 -22.16 22.89 -68.47
N ASN A 490 -21.80 24.11 -68.89
CA ASN A 490 -21.98 24.58 -70.26
C ASN A 490 -21.18 23.73 -71.28
N SER A 491 -19.97 23.27 -70.92
CA SER A 491 -19.16 22.37 -71.77
C SER A 491 -19.70 20.93 -71.88
N ILE A 492 -20.65 20.54 -71.01
CA ILE A 492 -21.29 19.22 -71.01
C ILE A 492 -22.61 19.25 -71.78
N THR A 493 -23.27 20.41 -71.89
CA THR A 493 -24.53 20.58 -72.61
C THR A 493 -24.41 20.73 -74.13
N SER A 494 -23.20 20.86 -74.69
CA SER A 494 -22.97 21.18 -76.11
C SER A 494 -22.37 20.01 -76.92
N THR A 495 -23.09 18.89 -77.04
CA THR A 495 -22.76 17.81 -77.99
C THR A 495 -24.01 17.14 -78.57
N ARG A 496 -24.60 17.75 -79.61
CA ARG A 496 -25.55 17.08 -80.51
C ARG A 496 -25.60 17.79 -81.87
N GLU A 497 -25.60 16.99 -82.93
CA GLU A 497 -25.76 17.36 -84.35
C GLU A 497 -24.65 18.26 -84.95
N GLU A 498 -24.69 18.44 -86.28
CA GLU A 498 -23.50 18.51 -87.16
C GLU A 498 -23.41 19.78 -88.05
N GLU A 499 -22.31 19.88 -88.79
CA GLU A 499 -22.01 20.71 -89.99
C GLU A 499 -21.75 22.24 -89.87
N ASP A 500 -20.57 22.60 -90.40
CA ASP A 500 -20.14 23.77 -91.18
C ASP A 500 -20.50 25.25 -90.86
N ASN A 501 -19.41 25.96 -90.52
CA ASN A 501 -18.97 27.27 -91.04
C ASN A 501 -19.68 28.59 -90.66
N ASP A 502 -18.84 29.63 -90.58
CA ASP A 502 -19.11 31.07 -90.50
C ASP A 502 -20.22 31.56 -89.54
N GLU A 503 -19.81 31.81 -88.29
CA GLU A 503 -20.05 33.16 -87.75
C GLU A 503 -18.87 33.67 -86.91
N SER A 504 -18.28 34.79 -87.33
CA SER A 504 -17.27 35.52 -86.58
C SER A 504 -17.87 36.78 -85.96
N ASN A 505 -17.36 37.17 -84.78
CA ASN A 505 -17.75 38.35 -83.99
C ASN A 505 -19.05 38.25 -83.17
N LYS A 506 -18.96 37.66 -81.96
CA LYS A 506 -19.15 38.41 -80.70
C LYS A 506 -18.84 37.58 -79.43
N MET A 507 -17.61 37.69 -78.93
CA MET A 507 -17.35 37.96 -77.51
C MET A 507 -15.91 38.47 -77.35
N GLY A 508 -15.71 39.41 -76.42
CA GLY A 508 -14.57 40.34 -76.49
C GLY A 508 -13.21 39.76 -76.11
N ASN A 509 -12.16 40.21 -76.79
CA ASN A 509 -10.78 40.09 -76.33
C ASN A 509 -10.59 40.87 -75.02
N SER A 510 -10.76 40.21 -73.87
CA SER A 510 -10.11 40.66 -72.64
C SER A 510 -8.62 40.34 -72.77
N SER A 511 -7.78 41.36 -72.94
CA SER A 511 -6.31 41.19 -72.94
C SER A 511 -5.78 40.65 -71.60
N ILE A 512 -6.56 40.91 -70.54
CA ILE A 512 -6.42 40.41 -69.18
C ILE A 512 -6.64 38.89 -69.11
N LYS A 513 -5.69 38.17 -68.48
CA LYS A 513 -5.70 36.71 -68.28
C LYS A 513 -5.38 36.35 -66.83
N ASP A 514 -5.97 35.26 -66.35
CA ASP A 514 -5.82 34.76 -64.98
C ASP A 514 -4.87 33.54 -64.92
N ALA A 515 -4.10 33.41 -63.84
CA ALA A 515 -3.13 32.33 -63.65
C ALA A 515 -2.84 32.00 -62.17
N ILE A 516 -2.49 30.74 -61.88
CA ILE A 516 -2.15 30.26 -60.53
C ILE A 516 -0.70 29.80 -60.47
N VAL A 517 0.06 30.30 -59.50
CA VAL A 517 1.44 29.90 -59.24
C VAL A 517 1.59 29.27 -57.85
N TRP A 518 2.32 28.16 -57.80
CA TRP A 518 2.79 27.54 -56.56
C TRP A 518 4.15 28.11 -56.18
N VAL A 519 4.27 28.68 -54.97
CA VAL A 519 5.53 29.18 -54.41
C VAL A 519 5.98 28.29 -53.26
N ASN A 520 7.12 27.62 -53.46
CA ASN A 520 7.77 26.75 -52.49
C ASN A 520 8.75 27.52 -51.57
N HIS A 521 9.08 26.93 -50.42
CA HIS A 521 10.04 27.42 -49.41
C HIS A 521 9.61 28.70 -48.65
N LEU A 522 8.31 28.92 -48.47
CA LEU A 522 7.77 30.00 -47.62
C LEU A 522 7.69 29.62 -46.13
N TYR A 523 7.56 28.32 -45.82
CA TYR A 523 7.45 27.78 -44.47
C TYR A 523 8.27 26.48 -44.34
N PRO A 524 8.70 26.06 -43.13
CA PRO A 524 9.31 24.75 -42.94
C PRO A 524 8.27 23.64 -43.16
N ILE A 525 8.57 22.68 -44.05
CA ILE A 525 7.71 21.53 -44.35
C ILE A 525 7.49 20.68 -43.08
N LYS A 526 6.22 20.41 -42.74
CA LYS A 526 5.81 19.68 -41.53
C LYS A 526 5.94 18.17 -41.75
N VAL A 527 6.77 17.49 -40.97
CA VAL A 527 7.06 16.04 -41.15
C VAL A 527 6.38 15.13 -40.11
N SER A 528 5.76 15.70 -39.06
CA SER A 528 4.97 14.95 -38.08
C SER A 528 3.97 15.85 -37.34
N ARG A 529 3.10 15.26 -36.51
CA ARG A 529 2.19 16.01 -35.62
C ARG A 529 2.94 16.75 -34.49
N LEU A 530 4.07 16.21 -34.02
CA LEU A 530 4.92 16.79 -32.97
C LEU A 530 6.08 17.64 -33.53
N ASP A 531 5.90 18.20 -34.72
CA ASP A 531 6.92 19.02 -35.38
C ASP A 531 6.94 20.44 -34.76
N PHE A 532 7.63 20.57 -33.62
CA PHE A 532 7.68 21.77 -32.78
C PHE A 532 8.06 23.05 -33.54
N ARG A 533 8.75 22.94 -34.68
CA ARG A 533 9.03 24.07 -35.58
C ARG A 533 7.75 24.82 -35.93
N SER A 534 6.65 24.12 -36.18
CA SER A 534 5.36 24.72 -36.55
C SER A 534 4.70 25.57 -35.44
N LEU A 535 5.07 25.39 -34.17
CA LEU A 535 4.54 26.19 -33.06
C LEU A 535 5.15 27.60 -32.97
N PHE A 536 6.33 27.82 -33.56
CA PHE A 536 7.06 29.11 -33.44
C PHE A 536 6.89 30.05 -34.65
N PHE A 537 6.14 29.64 -35.70
CA PHE A 537 6.07 30.40 -36.96
C PHE A 537 4.64 30.86 -37.31
N HIS A 538 4.33 32.11 -36.94
CA HIS A 538 3.12 32.84 -37.35
C HIS A 538 3.46 34.21 -37.96
N ILE A 539 4.26 34.21 -39.04
CA ILE A 539 4.73 35.43 -39.71
C ILE A 539 3.76 35.82 -40.86
N PRO A 540 3.29 37.08 -40.96
CA PRO A 540 2.37 37.54 -42.00
C PRO A 540 3.08 37.84 -43.33
N ILE A 541 3.50 36.78 -44.03
CA ILE A 541 4.25 36.84 -45.31
C ILE A 541 3.48 37.52 -46.47
N THR A 542 2.15 37.67 -46.38
CA THR A 542 1.29 38.20 -47.46
C THR A 542 1.72 39.58 -47.95
N LYS A 543 2.03 40.53 -47.05
CA LYS A 543 2.51 41.87 -47.46
C LYS A 543 3.78 41.82 -48.32
N LYS A 544 4.68 40.85 -48.05
CA LYS A 544 5.92 40.70 -48.81
C LYS A 544 5.67 40.04 -50.17
N LEU A 545 4.80 39.03 -50.25
CA LEU A 545 4.42 38.43 -51.54
C LEU A 545 3.82 39.46 -52.50
N ASN A 546 2.96 40.36 -52.01
CA ASN A 546 2.40 41.44 -52.83
C ASN A 546 3.48 42.39 -53.39
N SER A 547 4.63 42.54 -52.72
CA SER A 547 5.76 43.36 -53.21
C SER A 547 6.74 42.62 -54.15
N LEU A 548 6.47 41.35 -54.50
CA LEU A 548 7.31 40.53 -55.39
C LEU A 548 6.68 40.28 -56.76
N PHE A 549 5.42 40.69 -56.97
CA PHE A 549 4.80 40.71 -58.28
C PHE A 549 4.95 42.12 -58.89
N PRO A 550 5.09 42.25 -60.22
CA PRO A 550 5.06 43.55 -60.89
C PRO A 550 3.75 44.30 -60.61
N ASN A 551 3.78 45.64 -60.57
CA ASN A 551 2.59 46.46 -60.31
C ASN A 551 1.44 46.18 -61.28
N ASP A 552 1.76 45.81 -62.52
CA ASP A 552 0.82 45.50 -63.59
C ASP A 552 0.17 44.09 -63.45
N VAL A 553 0.54 43.34 -62.40
CA VAL A 553 0.06 41.98 -62.13
C VAL A 553 -0.71 41.96 -60.82
N LYS A 554 -2.05 41.92 -60.94
CA LYS A 554 -2.98 42.00 -59.82
C LYS A 554 -3.16 40.65 -59.14
N ILE A 555 -2.65 40.51 -57.92
CA ILE A 555 -2.92 39.32 -57.08
C ILE A 555 -4.40 39.30 -56.66
N LEU A 556 -5.06 38.17 -56.87
CA LEU A 556 -6.46 37.92 -56.53
C LEU A 556 -6.61 37.16 -55.20
N SER A 557 -5.76 36.15 -54.94
CA SER A 557 -5.76 35.43 -53.66
C SER A 557 -4.40 34.78 -53.33
N ILE A 558 -4.15 34.51 -52.05
CA ILE A 558 -2.96 33.79 -51.55
C ILE A 558 -3.42 32.72 -50.55
N GLU A 559 -3.32 31.44 -50.95
CA GLU A 559 -3.66 30.30 -50.11
C GLU A 559 -2.41 29.68 -49.49
N LYS A 560 -2.27 29.76 -48.16
CA LYS A 560 -1.10 29.23 -47.43
C LYS A 560 -1.20 27.71 -47.27
N ARG A 561 -0.11 26.99 -47.56
CA ARG A 561 0.04 25.55 -47.34
C ARG A 561 1.21 25.29 -46.39
N ILE A 562 1.01 25.61 -45.10
CA ILE A 562 2.02 25.47 -44.04
C ILE A 562 2.56 24.02 -43.98
N LYS A 563 1.66 23.04 -44.07
CA LYS A 563 1.96 21.59 -44.16
C LYS A 563 3.02 21.25 -45.20
N GLU A 564 2.92 21.84 -46.39
CA GLU A 564 3.76 21.59 -47.57
C GLU A 564 4.88 22.64 -47.77
N GLY A 565 5.01 23.61 -46.86
CA GLY A 565 6.07 24.61 -46.90
C GLY A 565 5.91 25.76 -47.91
N GLY A 566 4.70 25.97 -48.45
CA GLY A 566 4.48 26.90 -49.58
C GLY A 566 3.13 27.62 -49.57
N ALA A 567 2.76 28.19 -50.72
CA ALA A 567 1.45 28.81 -50.96
C ALA A 567 1.07 28.77 -52.45
N TYR A 568 -0.24 28.73 -52.73
CA TYR A 568 -0.78 29.09 -54.04
C TYR A 568 -1.01 30.60 -54.10
N ILE A 569 -0.71 31.23 -55.23
CA ILE A 569 -0.98 32.64 -55.52
C ILE A 569 -1.77 32.69 -56.83
N HIS A 570 -3.01 33.15 -56.76
CA HIS A 570 -3.84 33.43 -57.92
C HIS A 570 -3.66 34.90 -58.30
N PHE A 571 -3.37 35.18 -59.57
CA PHE A 571 -3.13 36.52 -60.07
C PHE A 571 -3.66 36.71 -61.49
N GLN A 572 -3.79 37.96 -61.87
CA GLN A 572 -4.35 38.44 -63.11
C GLN A 572 -3.35 39.39 -63.78
N TYR A 573 -3.08 39.21 -65.08
CA TYR A 573 -2.06 39.97 -65.82
C TYR A 573 -2.58 40.39 -67.20
N ASP A 574 -2.09 41.50 -67.72
CA ASP A 574 -2.46 41.97 -69.07
C ASP A 574 -1.48 41.42 -70.12
N SER A 575 -1.99 40.66 -71.09
CA SER A 575 -1.20 40.12 -72.21
C SER A 575 -1.06 41.07 -73.40
N SER A 576 -1.62 42.29 -73.33
CA SER A 576 -1.26 43.40 -74.23
C SER A 576 0.07 44.06 -73.85
N ASN A 577 0.61 43.82 -72.65
CA ASN A 577 1.92 44.32 -72.26
C ASN A 577 3.04 43.49 -72.95
N PRO A 578 3.97 44.11 -73.71
CA PRO A 578 5.07 43.39 -74.37
C PRO A 578 5.93 42.53 -73.45
N GLU A 579 6.09 42.91 -72.16
CA GLU A 579 6.85 42.10 -71.19
C GLU A 579 6.12 40.81 -70.77
N TYR A 580 4.80 40.75 -70.96
CA TYR A 580 3.91 39.68 -70.47
C TYR A 580 3.06 39.06 -71.58
N GLN A 581 3.48 39.23 -72.85
CA GLN A 581 2.79 38.74 -74.04
C GLN A 581 2.49 37.23 -73.99
N SER A 582 3.35 36.45 -73.32
CA SER A 582 3.07 35.06 -72.94
C SER A 582 3.19 34.86 -71.43
N ILE A 583 2.46 33.87 -70.90
CA ILE A 583 2.57 33.46 -69.50
C ILE A 583 3.98 32.96 -69.16
N GLU A 584 4.73 32.48 -70.16
CA GLU A 584 6.08 31.93 -70.00
C GLU A 584 7.11 33.03 -69.76
N LEU A 585 6.96 34.20 -70.40
CA LEU A 585 7.73 35.42 -70.17
C LEU A 585 7.48 36.00 -68.76
N LEU A 586 6.21 36.09 -68.34
CA LEU A 586 5.89 36.45 -66.96
C LEU A 586 6.49 35.44 -65.96
N MET A 587 6.44 34.15 -66.29
CA MET A 587 7.02 33.08 -65.48
C MET A 587 8.55 33.00 -65.52
N SER A 588 9.27 33.61 -66.46
CA SER A 588 10.73 33.75 -66.36
C SER A 588 11.07 34.91 -65.42
N LYS A 589 10.47 36.09 -65.64
CA LYS A 589 10.67 37.29 -64.79
C LYS A 589 10.36 37.01 -63.32
N LEU A 590 9.27 36.32 -63.01
CA LEU A 590 8.95 35.89 -61.64
C LEU A 590 9.99 34.92 -61.04
N LYS A 591 10.55 33.98 -61.83
CA LYS A 591 11.59 33.06 -61.32
C LYS A 591 12.86 33.81 -60.93
N GLU A 592 13.22 34.85 -61.67
CA GLU A 592 14.38 35.68 -61.36
C GLU A 592 14.16 36.49 -60.08
N ILE A 593 13.01 37.15 -59.94
CA ILE A 593 12.65 37.93 -58.73
C ILE A 593 12.70 37.03 -57.47
N PHE A 594 12.06 35.86 -57.50
CA PHE A 594 12.09 34.92 -56.38
C PHE A 594 13.47 34.28 -56.12
N ALA A 595 14.35 34.20 -57.12
CA ALA A 595 15.72 33.68 -56.95
C ALA A 595 16.70 34.71 -56.35
N GLN A 596 16.46 36.01 -56.58
CA GLN A 596 17.27 37.11 -56.04
C GLN A 596 16.94 37.39 -54.56
N GLU A 597 15.68 37.29 -54.15
CA GLU A 597 15.22 37.58 -52.77
C GLU A 597 15.55 36.47 -51.75
N LYS A 598 16.84 36.44 -51.37
CA LYS A 598 17.38 35.56 -50.33
C LYS A 598 17.27 36.11 -48.91
N LYS A 599 17.07 37.42 -48.73
CA LYS A 599 17.34 38.09 -47.44
C LYS A 599 16.22 37.98 -46.41
N HIS A 600 14.95 37.93 -46.83
CA HIS A 600 13.81 38.11 -45.90
C HIS A 600 13.13 36.81 -45.45
N PHE A 601 13.42 35.67 -46.09
CA PHE A 601 12.91 34.35 -45.69
C PHE A 601 13.90 33.64 -44.75
N HIS A 602 14.32 34.30 -43.67
CA HIS A 602 15.43 33.87 -42.78
C HIS A 602 15.38 32.41 -42.26
N PHE A 603 14.19 31.80 -42.22
CA PHE A 603 13.98 30.43 -41.73
C PHE A 603 13.92 29.37 -42.85
N ALA A 604 13.99 29.78 -44.10
CA ALA A 604 14.08 28.90 -45.26
C ALA A 604 15.55 28.72 -45.67
N SER A 605 16.06 27.48 -45.67
CA SER A 605 17.44 27.17 -46.03
C SER A 605 17.75 27.26 -47.55
N ARG A 606 16.79 27.76 -48.34
CA ARG A 606 16.85 27.94 -49.80
C ARG A 606 15.97 29.14 -50.22
N PRO A 607 16.33 29.88 -51.29
CA PRO A 607 15.44 30.89 -51.85
C PRO A 607 14.13 30.26 -52.34
N ALA A 608 13.06 31.05 -52.28
CA ALA A 608 11.73 30.66 -52.75
C ALA A 608 11.74 30.30 -54.25
N LYS A 609 10.81 29.43 -54.65
CA LYS A 609 10.69 29.00 -56.06
C LYS A 609 9.24 28.95 -56.51
N CYS A 610 8.92 29.78 -57.49
CA CYS A 610 7.63 29.77 -58.19
C CYS A 610 7.59 28.72 -59.32
N LYS A 611 6.45 28.05 -59.49
CA LYS A 611 6.11 27.22 -60.65
C LYS A 611 4.65 27.46 -61.04
N LEU A 612 4.35 27.41 -62.33
CA LEU A 612 3.00 27.53 -62.86
C LEU A 612 2.20 26.27 -62.52
N VAL A 613 0.96 26.44 -62.07
CA VAL A 613 0.02 25.35 -61.80
C VAL A 613 -0.79 25.10 -63.07
N TYR A 614 -0.73 23.87 -63.58
CA TYR A 614 -1.44 23.42 -64.79
C TYR A 614 -2.60 22.45 -64.48
N GLY A 615 -2.68 21.95 -63.25
CA GLY A 615 -3.80 21.16 -62.72
C GLY A 615 -4.73 22.01 -61.86
N ARG A 616 -5.56 21.36 -61.04
CA ARG A 616 -6.39 22.03 -60.03
C ARG A 616 -5.68 22.00 -58.66
N PRO A 617 -5.54 23.14 -57.94
CA PRO A 617 -5.01 23.15 -56.58
C PRO A 617 -5.79 22.20 -55.66
N PHE A 618 -5.13 21.21 -55.06
CA PHE A 618 -5.79 20.27 -54.15
C PHE A 618 -5.72 20.77 -52.70
N VAL A 619 -6.89 20.99 -52.09
CA VAL A 619 -7.07 21.59 -50.77
C VAL A 619 -7.13 20.49 -49.69
N GLU A 620 -6.01 19.82 -49.40
CA GLU A 620 -6.00 18.72 -48.43
C GLU A 620 -5.75 19.16 -46.98
N ASP A 621 -6.81 19.20 -46.16
CA ASP A 621 -6.77 19.48 -44.72
C ASP A 621 -6.64 18.21 -43.83
N ILE A 622 -6.23 17.08 -44.42
CA ILE A 622 -6.05 15.82 -43.70
C ILE A 622 -4.78 15.88 -42.85
N ASP A 623 -4.95 16.07 -41.54
CA ASP A 623 -3.91 16.35 -40.54
C ASP A 623 -2.88 15.21 -40.36
N TYR A 624 -3.22 13.98 -40.78
CA TYR A 624 -2.37 12.78 -40.65
C TYR A 624 -1.55 12.43 -41.91
N ARG A 625 -1.83 13.04 -43.08
CA ARG A 625 -1.13 12.70 -44.34
C ARG A 625 -0.02 13.70 -44.67
N PHE A 626 1.12 13.58 -44.00
CA PHE A 626 2.28 14.47 -44.18
C PHE A 626 2.95 14.31 -45.56
N PRO A 627 3.62 15.36 -46.10
CA PRO A 627 4.35 15.28 -47.36
C PRO A 627 5.44 14.20 -47.35
N SER A 628 5.57 13.51 -48.48
CA SER A 628 6.48 12.38 -48.67
C SER A 628 7.45 12.63 -49.83
N THR A 629 8.53 11.87 -49.91
CA THR A 629 9.36 11.82 -51.13
C THR A 629 8.67 11.11 -52.28
N THR A 630 7.61 10.36 -52.01
CA THR A 630 6.97 9.44 -52.96
C THR A 630 5.51 9.80 -53.12
N LEU A 631 5.07 9.89 -54.39
CA LEU A 631 3.69 10.13 -54.77
C LEU A 631 3.04 8.85 -55.28
N LYS A 632 1.81 8.62 -54.84
CA LYS A 632 0.87 7.68 -55.46
C LYS A 632 0.03 8.45 -56.47
N ILE A 633 0.10 8.03 -57.72
CA ILE A 633 -0.66 8.56 -58.86
C ILE A 633 -1.78 7.56 -59.17
N THR A 634 -3.00 8.05 -59.34
CA THR A 634 -4.13 7.28 -59.88
C THR A 634 -4.55 7.89 -61.21
N PHE A 635 -4.65 7.06 -62.25
CA PHE A 635 -5.07 7.47 -63.59
C PHE A 635 -6.59 7.41 -63.70
N LYS A 636 -7.21 8.49 -64.17
CA LYS A 636 -8.62 8.52 -64.56
C LYS A 636 -8.69 8.63 -66.09
N GLY A 637 -8.48 7.50 -66.76
CA GLY A 637 -8.34 7.41 -68.23
C GLY A 637 -7.43 6.25 -68.66
N SER A 638 -6.63 6.45 -69.72
CA SER A 638 -5.52 5.53 -70.02
C SER A 638 -4.42 5.62 -68.97
N GLU A 639 -3.59 4.58 -68.90
CA GLU A 639 -2.25 4.70 -68.31
C GLU A 639 -1.33 5.46 -69.28
N MET A 640 -0.41 6.25 -68.71
CA MET A 640 0.75 6.80 -69.41
C MET A 640 1.91 5.78 -69.35
N SER A 641 2.89 5.84 -70.25
CA SER A 641 4.07 4.98 -70.08
C SER A 641 4.97 5.46 -68.92
N PRO A 642 5.90 4.61 -68.42
CA PRO A 642 6.90 5.05 -67.45
C PRO A 642 7.77 6.20 -67.96
N ASP A 643 8.03 6.27 -69.27
CA ASP A 643 8.83 7.34 -69.88
C ASP A 643 8.02 8.64 -70.02
N ASP A 644 6.73 8.58 -70.33
CA ASP A 644 5.85 9.76 -70.35
C ASP A 644 5.74 10.39 -68.94
N LEU A 645 5.53 9.55 -67.90
CA LEU A 645 5.59 9.98 -66.51
C LEU A 645 6.94 10.61 -66.17
N PHE A 646 8.04 10.00 -66.62
CA PHE A 646 9.38 10.53 -66.40
C PHE A 646 9.53 11.91 -67.05
N ARG A 647 9.29 12.04 -68.35
CA ARG A 647 9.35 13.30 -69.12
C ARG A 647 8.50 14.40 -68.48
N LEU A 648 7.26 14.08 -68.12
CA LEU A 648 6.30 15.01 -67.51
C LEU A 648 6.75 15.50 -66.12
N MET A 649 7.30 14.62 -65.29
CA MET A 649 7.60 14.91 -63.88
C MET A 649 9.05 15.33 -63.64
N ARG A 650 9.97 15.10 -64.59
CA ARG A 650 11.39 15.46 -64.49
C ARG A 650 11.67 16.96 -64.30
N PRO A 651 10.88 17.92 -64.85
CA PRO A 651 11.01 19.34 -64.55
C PRO A 651 10.66 19.72 -63.09
N TYR A 652 9.97 18.83 -62.37
CA TYR A 652 9.56 19.06 -60.99
C TYR A 652 10.63 18.65 -59.98
N GLY A 653 11.37 17.57 -60.26
CA GLY A 653 12.55 17.19 -59.49
C GLY A 653 13.36 16.04 -60.11
N HIS A 654 14.43 15.63 -59.42
CA HIS A 654 15.08 14.35 -59.74
C HIS A 654 14.19 13.21 -59.25
N ILE A 655 13.61 12.48 -60.19
CA ILE A 655 12.97 11.18 -59.95
C ILE A 655 14.07 10.20 -59.53
N ARG A 656 13.74 9.32 -58.58
CA ARG A 656 14.55 8.20 -58.11
C ARG A 656 14.04 6.90 -58.74
N ASP A 657 12.73 6.72 -58.79
CA ASP A 657 12.11 5.47 -59.24
C ASP A 657 10.66 5.69 -59.70
N ILE A 658 10.16 4.78 -60.55
CA ILE A 658 8.78 4.70 -61.03
C ILE A 658 8.34 3.23 -61.04
N HIS A 659 7.28 2.89 -60.32
CA HIS A 659 6.72 1.53 -60.24
C HIS A 659 5.21 1.55 -60.48
N TYR A 660 4.65 0.48 -61.05
CA TYR A 660 3.21 0.30 -61.20
C TYR A 660 2.67 -0.64 -60.12
N SER A 661 1.45 -0.37 -59.63
CA SER A 661 0.91 -1.07 -58.45
C SER A 661 0.42 -2.51 -58.70
N SER A 662 0.36 -2.95 -59.96
CA SER A 662 0.14 -4.35 -60.35
C SER A 662 1.03 -4.72 -61.55
N PRO A 663 1.66 -5.92 -61.55
CA PRO A 663 2.35 -6.46 -62.72
C PRO A 663 1.41 -7.19 -63.70
N THR A 664 0.10 -7.31 -63.40
CA THR A 664 -0.89 -7.96 -64.28
C THR A 664 -2.18 -7.14 -64.42
N PRO A 665 -2.77 -7.05 -65.63
CA PRO A 665 -3.92 -6.20 -65.90
C PRO A 665 -5.25 -6.86 -65.47
N SER A 666 -5.59 -6.77 -64.18
CA SER A 666 -6.96 -7.01 -63.71
C SER A 666 -7.91 -5.99 -64.34
N LYS A 667 -8.94 -6.44 -65.09
CA LYS A 667 -9.84 -5.55 -65.86
C LYS A 667 -10.48 -4.42 -65.03
N ASP A 668 -10.75 -4.69 -63.75
CA ASP A 668 -11.51 -3.79 -62.86
C ASP A 668 -10.65 -3.15 -61.75
N GLY A 669 -9.32 -3.21 -61.86
CA GLY A 669 -8.39 -2.64 -60.88
C GLY A 669 -8.14 -1.13 -61.07
N PRO A 670 -8.01 -0.33 -59.98
CA PRO A 670 -7.70 1.10 -60.10
C PRO A 670 -6.26 1.31 -60.58
N ARG A 671 -6.13 1.81 -61.81
CA ARG A 671 -4.87 2.08 -62.53
C ARG A 671 -3.97 3.04 -61.74
N GLN A 672 -2.83 2.56 -61.24
CA GLN A 672 -2.00 3.27 -60.26
C GLN A 672 -0.50 3.11 -60.50
N ALA A 673 0.22 4.22 -60.36
CA ALA A 673 1.69 4.31 -60.40
C ALA A 673 2.23 4.99 -59.14
N ILE A 674 3.46 4.65 -58.77
CA ILE A 674 4.18 5.16 -57.60
C ILE A 674 5.47 5.81 -58.11
N VAL A 675 5.61 7.13 -57.92
CA VAL A 675 6.78 7.91 -58.37
C VAL A 675 7.54 8.42 -57.15
N SER A 676 8.76 7.90 -56.97
CA SER A 676 9.66 8.30 -55.89
C SER A 676 10.61 9.40 -56.36
N PHE A 677 10.72 10.51 -55.62
CA PHE A 677 11.68 11.59 -55.88
C PHE A 677 12.90 11.52 -54.95
N LYS A 678 14.06 11.99 -55.42
CA LYS A 678 15.29 12.14 -54.61
C LYS A 678 15.15 13.22 -53.52
N ARG A 679 14.17 14.12 -53.63
CA ARG A 679 13.85 15.16 -52.63
C ARG A 679 12.34 15.39 -52.56
N MET A 680 11.83 15.58 -51.34
CA MET A 680 10.42 15.89 -51.04
C MET A 680 9.91 17.15 -51.78
N GLU A 681 10.79 18.13 -52.01
CA GLU A 681 10.54 19.33 -52.84
C GLU A 681 9.98 18.99 -54.23
N GLY A 682 10.44 17.89 -54.84
CA GLY A 682 9.99 17.44 -56.17
C GLY A 682 8.58 16.85 -56.11
N ALA A 683 8.29 16.00 -55.12
CA ALA A 683 6.97 15.43 -54.89
C ALA A 683 5.92 16.54 -54.62
N ILE A 684 6.22 17.46 -53.70
CA ILE A 684 5.34 18.61 -53.38
C ILE A 684 5.07 19.45 -54.63
N ALA A 685 6.12 19.82 -55.37
CA ALA A 685 5.96 20.63 -56.58
C ALA A 685 5.19 19.90 -57.68
N THR A 686 5.37 18.59 -57.84
CA THR A 686 4.65 17.78 -58.84
C THR A 686 3.16 17.71 -58.50
N ARG A 687 2.82 17.34 -57.25
CA ARG A 687 1.43 17.31 -56.77
C ARG A 687 0.76 18.65 -57.00
N ASN A 688 1.34 19.73 -56.49
CA ASN A 688 0.69 21.03 -56.45
C ASN A 688 0.63 21.74 -57.81
N CYS A 689 1.40 21.29 -58.82
CA CYS A 689 1.35 21.85 -60.17
C CYS A 689 0.57 20.98 -61.17
N LEU A 690 0.39 19.68 -60.94
CA LEU A 690 -0.17 18.73 -61.91
C LEU A 690 -1.37 17.89 -61.41
N HIS A 691 -1.74 17.94 -60.13
CA HIS A 691 -2.89 17.19 -59.61
C HIS A 691 -4.18 17.58 -60.37
N ASN A 692 -4.92 16.57 -60.84
CA ASN A 692 -6.12 16.70 -61.67
C ASN A 692 -5.93 17.56 -62.94
N LYS A 693 -4.71 17.59 -63.51
CA LYS A 693 -4.52 18.01 -64.91
C LYS A 693 -5.05 16.94 -65.84
N TYR A 694 -5.81 17.34 -66.87
CA TYR A 694 -6.19 16.50 -68.00
C TYR A 694 -5.16 16.59 -69.13
N PHE A 695 -4.91 15.46 -69.79
CA PHE A 695 -3.98 15.33 -70.91
C PHE A 695 -4.73 14.74 -72.11
N PRO A 696 -5.07 15.56 -73.14
CA PRO A 696 -5.83 15.11 -74.30
C PRO A 696 -5.13 13.98 -75.07
N GLU A 697 -3.81 14.11 -75.26
CA GLU A 697 -2.91 13.14 -75.92
C GLU A 697 -3.03 11.70 -75.38
N PHE A 698 -3.40 11.56 -74.10
CA PHE A 698 -3.50 10.29 -73.39
C PHE A 698 -4.92 10.01 -72.86
N ASN A 699 -5.90 10.88 -73.16
CA ASN A 699 -7.27 10.84 -72.63
C ASN A 699 -7.32 10.43 -71.13
N THR A 700 -6.60 11.18 -70.27
CA THR A 700 -6.44 10.81 -68.85
C THR A 700 -6.22 12.00 -67.93
N SER A 701 -6.61 11.86 -66.66
CA SER A 701 -6.32 12.83 -65.59
C SER A 701 -5.53 12.19 -64.44
N LEU A 702 -4.55 12.92 -63.90
CA LEU A 702 -3.63 12.42 -62.88
C LEU A 702 -4.01 12.89 -61.46
N TYR A 703 -4.52 11.98 -60.63
CA TYR A 703 -4.80 12.27 -59.21
C TYR A 703 -3.60 11.87 -58.35
N MET A 704 -3.09 12.79 -57.52
CA MET A 704 -1.78 12.64 -56.84
C MET A 704 -1.86 12.82 -55.33
N ASP A 705 -1.43 11.78 -54.59
CA ASP A 705 -1.40 11.74 -53.13
C ASP A 705 0.00 11.35 -52.60
N TYR A 706 0.30 11.73 -51.35
CA TYR A 706 1.55 11.33 -50.68
C TYR A 706 1.46 9.89 -50.15
N GLU A 707 2.47 9.07 -50.47
CA GLU A 707 2.59 7.73 -49.91
C GLU A 707 3.23 7.74 -48.52
N GLN A 708 2.62 7.05 -47.56
CA GLN A 708 3.06 7.02 -46.17
C GLN A 708 4.32 6.16 -45.98
N LEU A 709 5.47 6.81 -45.80
CA LEU A 709 6.71 6.13 -45.43
C LEU A 709 6.66 5.63 -43.97
N MET A 710 6.51 4.32 -43.80
CA MET A 710 6.51 3.57 -42.52
C MET A 710 7.88 3.59 -41.78
N ARG A 711 8.43 4.77 -41.53
CA ARG A 711 9.78 4.96 -40.92
C ARG A 711 9.79 4.88 -39.41
N ILE A 712 8.74 5.35 -38.73
CA ILE A 712 8.65 5.32 -37.26
C ILE A 712 8.67 3.88 -36.76
N ASN A 713 7.91 2.99 -37.40
CA ASN A 713 7.92 1.56 -37.08
C ASN A 713 9.30 0.94 -37.32
N LYS A 714 10.04 1.32 -38.38
CA LYS A 714 11.34 0.70 -38.67
C LYS A 714 12.43 1.06 -37.65
N LEU A 715 12.44 2.29 -37.13
CA LEU A 715 13.29 2.67 -35.99
C LEU A 715 12.81 2.02 -34.68
N LYS A 716 11.50 2.02 -34.41
CA LYS A 716 10.92 1.36 -33.24
C LYS A 716 11.26 -0.14 -33.22
N GLU A 717 11.17 -0.81 -34.37
CA GLU A 717 11.63 -2.18 -34.59
C GLU A 717 13.11 -2.33 -34.27
N GLN A 718 14.01 -1.56 -34.90
CA GLN A 718 15.46 -1.71 -34.69
C GLN A 718 15.88 -1.49 -33.23
N PHE A 719 15.28 -0.54 -32.51
CA PHE A 719 15.54 -0.38 -31.07
C PHE A 719 14.92 -1.52 -30.24
N SER A 720 13.67 -1.93 -30.52
CA SER A 720 13.02 -3.05 -29.82
C SER A 720 13.74 -4.40 -30.01
N LYS A 721 14.41 -4.59 -31.14
CA LYS A 721 15.16 -5.81 -31.50
C LYS A 721 16.55 -5.91 -30.86
N HIS A 722 16.99 -4.88 -30.11
CA HIS A 722 18.24 -4.90 -29.34
C HIS A 722 18.02 -4.62 -27.84
N PRO A 723 17.33 -5.52 -27.10
CA PRO A 723 17.09 -5.35 -25.66
C PRO A 723 18.38 -5.19 -24.84
N LYS A 724 19.48 -5.85 -25.25
CA LYS A 724 20.82 -5.71 -24.63
C LYS A 724 21.40 -4.28 -24.64
N ILE A 725 20.86 -3.38 -25.46
CA ILE A 725 21.26 -1.96 -25.50
C ILE A 725 20.12 -1.07 -24.99
N MET A 726 18.87 -1.37 -25.38
CA MET A 726 17.73 -0.52 -25.04
C MET A 726 17.40 -0.53 -23.54
N ILE A 727 17.47 -1.69 -22.86
CA ILE A 727 17.15 -1.78 -21.43
C ILE A 727 18.17 -1.00 -20.57
N PRO A 728 19.50 -1.16 -20.69
CA PRO A 728 20.43 -0.38 -19.89
C PRO A 728 20.39 1.12 -20.22
N LEU A 729 20.07 1.52 -21.47
CA LEU A 729 19.88 2.94 -21.81
C LEU A 729 18.62 3.53 -21.16
N LEU A 730 17.51 2.77 -21.11
CA LEU A 730 16.30 3.15 -20.36
C LEU A 730 16.56 3.19 -18.85
N GLY A 731 17.36 2.26 -18.32
CA GLY A 731 17.79 2.23 -16.93
C GLY A 731 18.60 3.47 -16.53
N ILE A 732 19.60 3.83 -17.33
CA ILE A 732 20.39 5.07 -17.13
C ILE A 732 19.48 6.31 -17.16
N LEU A 733 18.53 6.37 -18.09
CA LEU A 733 17.57 7.48 -18.20
C LEU A 733 16.64 7.55 -16.99
N ALA A 734 16.14 6.41 -16.51
CA ALA A 734 15.28 6.33 -15.32
C ALA A 734 16.04 6.73 -14.04
N THR A 735 17.28 6.28 -13.87
CA THR A 735 18.14 6.68 -12.74
C THR A 735 18.46 8.17 -12.78
N LEU A 736 18.81 8.73 -13.94
CA LEU A 736 19.06 10.16 -14.11
C LEU A 736 17.81 11.00 -13.77
N LEU A 737 16.65 10.61 -14.28
CA LEU A 737 15.37 11.25 -14.00
C LEU A 737 15.02 11.17 -12.50
N THR A 738 15.28 10.03 -11.87
CA THR A 738 15.02 9.80 -10.44
C THR A 738 15.88 10.71 -9.57
N LEU A 739 17.19 10.83 -9.88
CA LEU A 739 18.11 11.72 -9.17
C LEU A 739 17.73 13.20 -9.32
N LEU A 740 17.33 13.63 -10.52
CA LEU A 740 16.96 15.02 -10.80
C LEU A 740 15.62 15.44 -10.16
N LEU A 741 14.65 14.53 -10.04
CA LEU A 741 13.33 14.84 -9.48
C LEU A 741 13.23 14.59 -7.97
N PHE A 742 13.72 13.46 -7.46
CA PHE A 742 13.41 13.01 -6.10
C PHE A 742 14.48 13.38 -5.06
N ASN A 743 15.73 13.64 -5.42
CA ASN A 743 16.72 14.07 -4.42
C ASN A 743 16.41 15.45 -3.82
N PRO A 744 15.98 16.48 -4.59
CA PRO A 744 15.50 17.74 -4.02
C PRO A 744 14.27 17.57 -3.12
N LEU A 745 13.39 16.60 -3.45
CA LEU A 745 12.20 16.29 -2.66
C LEU A 745 12.58 15.64 -1.31
N ARG A 746 13.47 14.64 -1.34
CA ARG A 746 14.02 13.99 -0.14
C ARG A 746 14.76 14.98 0.75
N GLU A 747 15.57 15.86 0.16
CA GLU A 747 16.26 16.92 0.90
C GLU A 747 15.27 17.84 1.64
N TYR A 748 14.15 18.19 1.00
CA TYR A 748 13.08 18.96 1.63
C TYR A 748 12.41 18.20 2.78
N PHE A 749 12.08 16.91 2.62
CA PHE A 749 11.44 16.13 3.68
C PHE A 749 12.35 15.86 4.88
N ILE A 750 13.65 15.57 4.67
CA ILE A 750 14.64 15.43 5.75
C ILE A 750 14.80 16.76 6.50
N ASN A 751 14.91 17.89 5.79
CA ASN A 751 14.94 19.21 6.44
C ASN A 751 13.67 19.50 7.25
N LYS A 752 12.49 19.17 6.72
CA LYS A 752 11.22 19.34 7.43
C LYS A 752 11.14 18.50 8.70
N LYS A 753 11.61 17.24 8.65
CA LYS A 753 11.67 16.33 9.81
C LYS A 753 12.61 16.88 10.88
N LEU A 754 13.84 17.27 10.52
CA LEU A 754 14.80 17.93 11.42
C LEU A 754 14.29 19.24 12.04
N SER A 755 13.48 20.01 11.30
CA SER A 755 12.92 21.28 11.79
C SER A 755 11.59 21.12 12.56
N SER A 756 11.23 19.90 12.94
CA SER A 756 10.09 19.60 13.82
C SER A 756 10.61 19.02 15.15
N PRO A 757 10.19 19.52 16.33
CA PRO A 757 10.60 18.92 17.60
C PRO A 757 10.10 17.47 17.66
N CYS A 758 10.95 16.59 18.20
CA CYS A 758 10.70 15.16 18.34
C CYS A 758 10.88 14.75 19.80
N TYR A 759 9.98 13.91 20.28
CA TYR A 759 9.97 13.32 21.63
C TYR A 759 9.66 11.83 21.51
N PHE A 760 10.00 11.04 22.53
CA PHE A 760 9.33 9.76 22.76
C PHE A 760 7.88 10.04 23.21
N GLU A 761 6.97 9.07 23.05
CA GLU A 761 5.57 9.26 23.46
C GLU A 761 5.46 9.52 24.97
N GLN A 762 4.55 10.41 25.38
CA GLN A 762 4.58 11.08 26.69
C GLN A 762 4.53 10.10 27.90
N GLU A 763 5.70 9.72 28.43
CA GLU A 763 5.83 9.22 29.80
C GLU A 763 5.45 10.36 30.77
N GLU A 764 4.67 10.07 31.82
CA GLU A 764 4.24 11.09 32.79
C GLU A 764 5.44 11.68 33.54
N ASP A 765 5.56 13.02 33.53
CA ASP A 765 6.80 13.74 33.82
C ASP A 765 7.14 13.91 35.32
N ASP A 766 7.10 12.81 36.07
CA ASP A 766 7.32 12.82 37.53
C ASP A 766 8.80 12.78 37.95
N TRP A 767 9.72 12.43 37.04
CA TRP A 767 11.15 12.34 37.36
C TRP A 767 11.79 13.74 37.41
N GLN A 768 12.18 14.18 38.62
CA GLN A 768 12.92 15.43 38.82
C GLN A 768 14.31 15.40 38.14
N GLU A 769 14.90 16.59 37.95
CA GLU A 769 16.19 16.79 37.27
C GLU A 769 17.26 15.77 37.70
N ARG A 770 17.82 15.04 36.74
CA ARG A 770 19.01 14.20 36.97
C ARG A 770 20.29 15.01 36.88
N PRO A 771 21.34 14.70 37.67
CA PRO A 771 22.64 15.37 37.50
C PRO A 771 23.21 15.15 36.08
N GLU A 772 22.98 13.98 35.48
CA GLU A 772 23.39 13.67 34.10
C GLU A 772 22.70 14.56 33.06
N GLN A 773 21.49 15.06 33.32
CA GLN A 773 20.76 15.97 32.41
C GLN A 773 21.56 17.25 32.15
N LYS A 774 22.14 17.84 33.21
CA LYS A 774 22.91 19.09 33.12
C LYS A 774 24.27 18.86 32.44
N VAL A 775 24.86 17.68 32.59
CA VAL A 775 26.05 17.26 31.83
C VAL A 775 25.73 17.15 30.34
N LEU A 776 24.63 16.47 29.99
CA LEU A 776 24.19 16.31 28.60
C LEU A 776 23.81 17.65 27.94
N GLN A 777 22.99 18.48 28.60
CA GLN A 777 22.64 19.82 28.10
C GLN A 777 23.89 20.69 27.89
N THR A 778 24.87 20.63 28.79
CA THR A 778 26.15 21.35 28.62
C THR A 778 26.92 20.82 27.42
N HIS A 779 27.06 19.49 27.28
CA HIS A 779 27.80 18.86 26.18
C HIS A 779 27.18 19.18 24.80
N PHE A 780 25.85 19.07 24.67
CA PHE A 780 25.13 19.33 23.41
C PHE A 780 24.94 20.81 23.05
N ASN A 781 25.47 21.74 23.85
CA ASN A 781 25.51 23.17 23.51
C ASN A 781 26.82 23.60 22.83
N PHE A 782 27.83 22.74 22.83
CA PHE A 782 29.13 22.96 22.18
C PHE A 782 29.26 22.10 20.90
N PRO A 783 30.25 22.35 20.02
CA PRO A 783 30.43 21.57 18.80
C PRO A 783 30.56 20.05 19.07
N PRO A 784 29.92 19.19 18.26
CA PRO A 784 30.05 17.74 18.41
C PRO A 784 31.49 17.27 18.19
N ASN A 785 31.99 16.46 19.13
CA ASN A 785 33.37 15.95 19.15
C ASN A 785 33.48 14.46 19.53
N SER A 786 32.48 13.89 20.20
CA SER A 786 32.39 12.49 20.57
C SER A 786 31.00 11.92 20.26
N ILE A 787 30.92 10.60 20.04
CA ILE A 787 29.65 9.89 20.01
C ILE A 787 29.21 9.67 21.46
N VAL A 788 27.99 10.05 21.81
CA VAL A 788 27.46 9.80 23.15
C VAL A 788 26.77 8.45 23.19
N MET A 789 27.07 7.64 24.21
CA MET A 789 26.51 6.30 24.39
C MET A 789 25.84 6.23 25.76
N ILE A 790 24.50 6.19 25.79
CA ILE A 790 23.73 6.08 27.04
C ILE A 790 23.26 4.64 27.20
N SER A 791 23.85 3.93 28.17
CA SER A 791 23.46 2.57 28.52
C SER A 791 22.75 2.54 29.87
N ALA A 792 21.56 1.93 29.90
CA ALA A 792 20.82 1.69 31.14
C ALA A 792 19.79 0.56 30.96
N PRO A 793 19.43 -0.18 32.02
CA PRO A 793 18.36 -1.17 31.97
C PRO A 793 17.03 -0.64 31.45
N LYS A 794 16.15 -1.55 31.04
CA LYS A 794 14.75 -1.20 30.69
C LYS A 794 14.04 -0.68 31.94
N GLY A 795 13.25 0.39 31.78
CA GLY A 795 12.56 1.05 32.90
C GLY A 795 13.42 2.01 33.75
N SER A 796 14.71 2.18 33.47
CA SER A 796 15.59 3.13 34.19
C SER A 796 15.51 4.58 33.64
N GLY A 797 14.46 4.94 32.88
CA GLY A 797 14.13 6.33 32.50
C GLY A 797 15.06 7.01 31.48
N LYS A 798 15.58 6.27 30.48
CA LYS A 798 16.45 6.83 29.42
C LYS A 798 15.72 7.80 28.49
N SER A 799 14.52 7.45 28.05
CA SER A 799 13.71 8.23 27.11
C SER A 799 13.35 9.58 27.75
N SER A 800 12.67 9.56 28.89
CA SER A 800 12.42 10.76 29.73
C SER A 800 13.67 11.63 30.00
N LEU A 801 14.86 11.05 30.23
CA LEU A 801 16.10 11.84 30.36
C LEU A 801 16.46 12.58 29.06
N ILE A 802 16.30 11.94 27.91
CA ILE A 802 16.56 12.53 26.60
C ILE A 802 15.45 13.52 26.21
N ASP A 803 14.18 13.25 26.50
CA ASP A 803 13.09 14.20 26.24
C ASP A 803 13.33 15.52 26.96
N LYS A 804 13.76 15.50 28.23
CA LYS A 804 14.21 16.67 29.02
C LYS A 804 15.51 17.35 28.54
N VAL A 805 16.13 16.82 27.48
CA VAL A 805 17.31 17.38 26.81
C VAL A 805 16.96 17.84 25.39
N LEU A 806 15.93 17.24 24.77
CA LEU A 806 15.28 17.65 23.52
C LEU A 806 14.22 18.74 23.71
N GLU A 807 13.74 18.94 24.95
CA GLU A 807 12.82 20.01 25.33
C GLU A 807 13.28 21.38 24.82
N ASP A 808 12.36 22.14 24.23
CA ASP A 808 12.57 23.38 23.46
C ASP A 808 13.58 23.35 22.28
N ARG A 809 14.31 22.25 22.00
CA ARG A 809 15.30 22.19 20.92
C ARG A 809 14.71 21.99 19.53
N ILE A 810 15.20 22.80 18.58
CA ILE A 810 15.03 22.56 17.13
C ILE A 810 16.28 21.87 16.52
N ASN A 811 16.15 21.34 15.29
CA ASN A 811 17.20 20.52 14.63
C ASN A 811 17.42 19.14 15.25
N THR A 812 16.39 18.58 15.90
CA THR A 812 16.40 17.26 16.51
C THR A 812 15.95 16.16 15.55
N LEU A 813 16.43 14.94 15.74
CA LEU A 813 15.99 13.75 14.98
C LEU A 813 16.00 12.53 15.90
N LEU A 814 14.87 11.83 15.99
CA LEU A 814 14.76 10.54 16.65
C LEU A 814 14.62 9.42 15.60
N ILE A 815 15.41 8.36 15.75
CA ILE A 815 15.37 7.12 14.98
C ILE A 815 15.15 5.97 15.96
N ASP A 816 14.07 5.22 15.80
CA ASP A 816 13.64 4.19 16.75
C ASP A 816 13.75 2.79 16.14
N CYS A 817 14.78 2.04 16.55
CA CYS A 817 15.00 0.66 16.11
C CYS A 817 14.35 -0.38 17.05
N ASN A 818 13.49 0.02 18.01
CA ASN A 818 12.78 -0.92 18.89
C ASN A 818 11.45 -1.43 18.31
N GLN A 819 10.90 -0.78 17.27
CA GLN A 819 9.58 -1.12 16.71
C GLN A 819 9.53 -2.59 16.24
N GLU A 820 8.43 -3.27 16.55
CA GLU A 820 8.43 -4.73 16.76
C GLU A 820 8.99 -5.56 15.59
N VAL A 821 10.21 -6.08 15.80
CA VAL A 821 10.74 -7.30 15.17
C VAL A 821 10.78 -7.25 13.63
N ASN A 822 11.43 -6.21 13.10
CA ASN A 822 11.89 -6.16 11.69
C ASN A 822 12.96 -7.24 11.41
N ASN A 823 12.54 -8.51 11.27
CA ASN A 823 13.44 -9.62 10.90
C ASN A 823 13.89 -9.56 9.43
N ASN A 824 13.24 -8.74 8.60
CA ASN A 824 13.56 -8.53 7.19
C ASN A 824 14.32 -7.21 6.99
N ASP A 825 15.41 -7.24 6.22
CA ASP A 825 16.25 -6.06 5.97
C ASP A 825 15.50 -4.93 5.25
N GLU A 826 14.53 -5.28 4.38
CA GLU A 826 13.75 -4.29 3.63
C GLU A 826 12.77 -3.52 4.52
N GLU A 827 12.20 -4.19 5.53
CA GLU A 827 11.29 -3.58 6.52
C GLU A 827 12.07 -2.66 7.46
N PHE A 828 13.25 -3.09 7.91
CA PHE A 828 14.18 -2.22 8.65
C PHE A 828 14.57 -0.98 7.83
N ILE A 829 14.96 -1.14 6.56
CA ILE A 829 15.33 0.00 5.70
C ILE A 829 14.15 0.94 5.46
N GLU A 830 12.92 0.44 5.28
CA GLU A 830 11.75 1.31 5.12
C GLU A 830 11.48 2.09 6.42
N SER A 831 11.50 1.44 7.59
CA SER A 831 11.33 2.12 8.89
C SER A 831 12.42 3.17 9.17
N PHE A 832 13.69 2.80 8.97
CA PHE A 832 14.85 3.70 9.12
C PHE A 832 14.78 4.89 8.15
N SER A 833 14.31 4.68 6.91
CA SER A 833 14.10 5.75 5.93
C SER A 833 12.96 6.70 6.33
N LYS A 834 11.87 6.17 6.89
CA LYS A 834 10.69 6.91 7.38
C LYS A 834 11.06 7.83 8.55
N ASP A 835 11.82 7.32 9.52
CA ASP A 835 12.25 8.10 10.69
C ASP A 835 13.17 9.27 10.31
N ILE A 836 14.11 9.04 9.40
CA ILE A 836 14.99 10.09 8.82
C ILE A 836 14.19 11.13 8.00
N GLY A 837 12.97 10.81 7.56
CA GLY A 837 12.19 11.63 6.63
C GLY A 837 12.64 11.50 5.17
N PHE A 838 13.28 10.38 4.82
CA PHE A 838 13.71 10.07 3.45
C PHE A 838 12.50 9.64 2.61
N PHE A 839 11.78 10.62 2.05
CA PHE A 839 10.59 10.39 1.22
C PHE A 839 10.81 10.88 -0.23
N PRO A 840 10.52 10.07 -1.27
CA PRO A 840 9.89 8.74 -1.22
C PRO A 840 10.87 7.62 -0.87
N SER A 841 10.35 6.60 -0.17
CA SER A 841 11.08 5.40 0.27
C SER A 841 11.43 4.46 -0.89
N TYR A 842 12.25 3.44 -0.60
CA TYR A 842 12.85 2.55 -1.61
C TYR A 842 11.93 1.44 -2.14
N SER A 843 10.81 1.16 -1.48
CA SER A 843 9.85 0.12 -1.87
C SER A 843 9.26 0.31 -3.28
N LEU A 844 9.25 1.55 -3.80
CA LEU A 844 8.86 1.89 -5.17
C LEU A 844 9.98 1.69 -6.23
N TYR A 845 11.23 1.45 -5.83
CA TYR A 845 12.42 1.54 -6.71
C TYR A 845 13.25 0.25 -6.81
N SER A 846 13.05 -0.73 -5.91
CA SER A 846 13.72 -2.04 -5.96
C SER A 846 13.57 -2.76 -7.32
N SER A 847 12.41 -2.57 -7.97
CA SER A 847 12.07 -3.13 -9.28
C SER A 847 12.82 -2.49 -10.47
N PHE A 848 13.45 -1.32 -10.30
CA PHE A 848 14.20 -0.65 -11.38
C PHE A 848 15.72 -0.80 -11.22
N GLY A 849 16.26 -0.73 -9.99
CA GLY A 849 17.69 -0.95 -9.75
C GLY A 849 18.13 -2.36 -10.17
N SER A 850 17.37 -3.36 -9.75
CA SER A 850 17.60 -4.78 -10.10
C SER A 850 17.61 -5.05 -11.61
N VAL A 851 16.86 -4.29 -12.41
CA VAL A 851 16.83 -4.41 -13.89
C VAL A 851 18.06 -3.79 -14.56
N VAL A 852 18.71 -2.81 -13.92
CA VAL A 852 19.99 -2.26 -14.39
C VAL A 852 21.15 -3.20 -14.04
N ASP A 853 21.22 -3.65 -12.78
CA ASP A 853 22.29 -4.50 -12.28
C ASP A 853 22.31 -5.88 -12.98
N ALA A 854 21.14 -6.41 -13.36
CA ALA A 854 21.03 -7.67 -14.10
C ALA A 854 21.62 -7.66 -15.53
N ILE A 855 22.04 -6.49 -16.05
CA ILE A 855 22.46 -6.33 -17.46
C ILE A 855 23.92 -5.85 -17.59
N ILE A 856 24.57 -5.44 -16.50
CA ILE A 856 25.98 -5.06 -16.49
C ILE A 856 26.84 -6.32 -16.23
N PRO A 857 27.65 -6.82 -17.20
CA PRO A 857 28.39 -8.07 -17.06
C PRO A 857 29.71 -7.89 -16.28
N THR A 858 29.69 -7.16 -15.16
CA THR A 858 30.80 -7.12 -14.20
C THR A 858 30.79 -8.39 -13.37
N GLY A 859 31.60 -9.38 -13.77
CA GLY A 859 31.60 -10.74 -13.24
C GLY A 859 32.05 -10.88 -11.77
N LYS A 860 31.17 -10.51 -10.83
CA LYS A 860 31.09 -10.93 -9.42
C LYS A 860 29.63 -10.77 -8.99
N GLY A 861 28.90 -11.86 -8.87
CA GLY A 861 27.44 -11.82 -8.81
C GLY A 861 26.84 -11.66 -7.41
N ALA A 862 25.76 -10.87 -7.34
CA ALA A 862 24.63 -11.04 -6.42
C ALA A 862 23.40 -10.38 -7.05
N PHE A 863 22.20 -10.91 -6.80
CA PHE A 863 20.94 -10.24 -7.16
C PHE A 863 20.53 -9.26 -6.05
N HIS A 864 19.62 -8.33 -6.39
CA HIS A 864 19.18 -7.19 -5.57
C HIS A 864 20.23 -6.10 -5.37
N SER A 865 19.81 -4.83 -5.41
CA SER A 865 20.65 -3.70 -4.98
C SER A 865 21.02 -3.90 -3.51
N THR A 866 22.31 -4.02 -3.19
CA THR A 866 22.71 -4.49 -1.86
C THR A 866 22.22 -3.57 -0.73
N THR A 867 21.85 -4.18 0.40
CA THR A 867 21.45 -3.51 1.66
C THR A 867 22.42 -2.39 2.04
N ASN A 868 23.72 -2.62 1.81
CA ASN A 868 24.82 -1.66 1.99
C ASN A 868 24.61 -0.37 1.16
N TYR A 869 24.36 -0.50 -0.14
CA TYR A 869 24.21 0.66 -1.03
C TYR A 869 22.98 1.51 -0.69
N GLN A 870 21.87 0.88 -0.30
CA GLN A 870 20.67 1.58 0.13
C GLN A 870 20.94 2.38 1.42
N MET A 871 21.49 1.73 2.46
CA MET A 871 21.85 2.40 3.72
C MET A 871 22.86 3.55 3.51
N GLN A 872 23.93 3.33 2.74
CA GLN A 872 24.90 4.37 2.41
C GLN A 872 24.25 5.56 1.69
N THR A 873 23.28 5.33 0.80
CA THR A 873 22.61 6.42 0.06
C THR A 873 21.70 7.25 0.98
N ILE A 874 20.99 6.63 1.91
CA ILE A 874 20.16 7.32 2.91
C ILE A 874 21.05 8.17 3.82
N LEU A 875 22.06 7.55 4.43
CA LEU A 875 22.97 8.19 5.39
C LEU A 875 23.80 9.29 4.75
N LYS A 876 24.23 9.13 3.50
CA LYS A 876 24.93 10.18 2.75
C LYS A 876 24.04 11.40 2.49
N LEU A 877 22.77 11.21 2.10
CA LEU A 877 21.87 12.35 1.87
C LEU A 877 21.56 13.09 3.18
N LEU A 878 21.47 12.36 4.30
CA LEU A 878 21.37 12.96 5.64
C LEU A 878 22.65 13.77 5.98
N ASP A 879 23.85 13.24 5.76
CA ASP A 879 25.11 13.99 5.95
C ASP A 879 25.17 15.24 5.05
N GLU A 880 24.72 15.16 3.80
CA GLU A 880 24.66 16.32 2.89
C GLU A 880 23.66 17.40 3.36
N VAL A 881 22.55 17.03 4.02
CA VAL A 881 21.62 17.98 4.66
C VAL A 881 22.24 18.64 5.89
N LEU A 882 22.88 17.84 6.75
CA LEU A 882 23.52 18.33 7.98
C LEU A 882 24.70 19.25 7.63
N ALA A 883 25.51 18.89 6.64
CA ALA A 883 26.60 19.72 6.10
C ALA A 883 26.13 21.05 5.49
N LYS A 884 24.88 21.14 5.00
CA LYS A 884 24.28 22.41 4.58
C LYS A 884 23.86 23.26 5.78
N LYS A 885 23.30 22.67 6.84
CA LYS A 885 23.00 23.38 8.10
C LYS A 885 24.29 23.84 8.82
N ALA A 886 25.36 23.05 8.78
CA ALA A 886 26.63 23.35 9.43
C ALA A 886 27.32 24.65 8.96
N LYS A 887 26.97 25.14 7.76
CA LYS A 887 27.45 26.44 7.24
C LYS A 887 26.86 27.66 7.98
N ASN A 888 25.86 27.44 8.84
CA ASN A 888 25.21 28.47 9.64
C ASN A 888 25.64 28.46 11.12
N PHE A 889 26.58 27.58 11.50
CA PHE A 889 27.08 27.48 12.88
C PHE A 889 28.04 28.64 13.20
N PRO A 890 28.17 29.05 14.48
CA PRO A 890 29.08 30.11 14.87
C PRO A 890 30.54 29.75 14.60
N VAL A 891 31.36 30.76 14.31
CA VAL A 891 32.81 30.60 14.05
C VAL A 891 33.59 30.40 15.35
N ASP A 892 33.05 30.85 16.48
CA ASP A 892 33.62 30.62 17.82
C ASP A 892 33.08 29.30 18.40
N PRO A 893 33.93 28.26 18.62
CA PRO A 893 33.51 26.98 19.19
C PRO A 893 33.15 27.07 20.68
N HIS A 894 33.41 28.19 21.35
CA HIS A 894 33.03 28.44 22.74
C HIS A 894 31.69 29.18 22.88
N GLN A 895 31.07 29.60 21.77
CA GLN A 895 29.72 30.15 21.80
C GLN A 895 28.67 29.01 21.86
N PRO A 896 27.76 28.99 22.85
CA PRO A 896 26.73 27.96 22.94
C PRO A 896 25.74 28.09 21.78
N TYR A 897 25.40 26.96 21.15
CA TYR A 897 24.53 26.90 19.96
C TYR A 897 23.75 25.58 19.90
N GLU A 898 22.57 25.60 19.28
CA GLU A 898 21.74 24.42 19.02
C GLU A 898 22.25 23.62 17.81
N TYR A 899 23.35 22.91 18.02
CA TYR A 899 23.86 21.92 17.06
C TYR A 899 22.82 20.80 16.86
N PRO A 900 22.63 20.29 15.63
CA PRO A 900 21.68 19.21 15.38
C PRO A 900 21.96 17.99 16.25
N LEU A 901 20.91 17.39 16.80
CA LEU A 901 21.01 16.31 17.78
C LEU A 901 20.21 15.10 17.30
N ILE A 902 20.92 14.00 17.04
CA ILE A 902 20.36 12.78 16.46
C ILE A 902 20.42 11.66 17.50
N VAL A 903 19.26 11.14 17.88
CA VAL A 903 19.10 10.07 18.85
C VAL A 903 18.72 8.79 18.12
N ILE A 904 19.43 7.70 18.41
CA ILE A 904 19.20 6.37 17.86
C ILE A 904 18.96 5.40 19.03
N ASP A 905 17.73 4.93 19.21
CA ASP A 905 17.38 3.94 20.23
C ASP A 905 17.23 2.53 19.63
N GLY A 906 17.35 1.50 20.47
CA GLY A 906 17.11 0.09 20.13
C GLY A 906 18.19 -0.58 19.26
N PHE A 907 19.04 0.19 18.58
CA PHE A 907 19.92 -0.27 17.49
C PHE A 907 20.69 -1.56 17.78
N PHE A 908 21.37 -1.64 18.93
CA PHE A 908 22.17 -2.82 19.28
C PHE A 908 21.32 -4.08 19.58
N GLY A 909 20.11 -3.91 20.12
CA GLY A 909 19.18 -5.02 20.33
C GLY A 909 18.66 -5.58 19.00
N MET A 910 18.33 -4.69 18.05
CA MET A 910 17.92 -5.04 16.69
C MET A 910 19.05 -5.77 15.93
N ILE A 911 20.28 -5.25 15.97
CA ILE A 911 21.45 -5.90 15.36
C ILE A 911 21.74 -7.29 15.97
N GLN A 912 21.44 -7.51 17.25
CA GLN A 912 21.56 -8.82 17.91
C GLN A 912 20.41 -9.79 17.57
N ALA A 913 19.26 -9.29 17.10
CA ALA A 913 18.09 -10.09 16.74
C ALA A 913 18.11 -10.58 15.28
N MET A 914 18.78 -9.86 14.37
CA MET A 914 18.85 -10.19 12.94
C MET A 914 19.40 -11.60 12.67
N GLU A 915 18.68 -12.38 11.85
CA GLU A 915 19.09 -13.74 11.46
C GLU A 915 20.40 -13.77 10.67
N SER A 916 20.59 -12.78 9.77
CA SER A 916 21.79 -12.69 8.92
C SER A 916 22.88 -11.82 9.56
N LYS A 917 23.81 -12.48 10.27
CA LYS A 917 24.99 -11.81 10.87
C LYS A 917 25.82 -11.00 9.88
N GLU A 918 25.89 -11.42 8.62
CA GLU A 918 26.61 -10.69 7.57
C GLU A 918 25.94 -9.36 7.23
N LYS A 919 24.61 -9.34 7.07
CA LYS A 919 23.85 -8.11 6.81
C LYS A 919 23.77 -7.21 8.05
N ALA A 920 23.63 -7.79 9.24
CA ALA A 920 23.70 -7.07 10.50
C ALA A 920 25.04 -6.31 10.64
N ASN A 921 26.17 -6.97 10.36
CA ASN A 921 27.49 -6.31 10.33
C ASN A 921 27.58 -5.18 9.29
N ILE A 922 26.93 -5.32 8.12
CA ILE A 922 26.90 -4.30 7.05
C ILE A 922 26.10 -3.06 7.47
N ILE A 923 24.92 -3.25 8.07
CA ILE A 923 24.07 -2.16 8.58
C ILE A 923 24.78 -1.46 9.75
N MET A 924 25.32 -2.24 10.68
CA MET A 924 26.10 -1.78 11.82
C MET A 924 27.30 -0.92 11.39
N ASP A 925 28.09 -1.38 10.41
CA ASP A 925 29.23 -0.62 9.90
C ASP A 925 28.77 0.67 9.20
N SER A 926 27.71 0.61 8.37
CA SER A 926 27.17 1.78 7.67
C SER A 926 26.76 2.90 8.63
N VAL A 927 26.00 2.56 9.68
CA VAL A 927 25.50 3.53 10.67
C VAL A 927 26.63 4.06 11.56
N ILE A 928 27.52 3.20 12.05
CA ILE A 928 28.64 3.63 12.92
C ILE A 928 29.64 4.49 12.14
N GLN A 929 30.01 4.13 10.91
CA GLN A 929 30.91 4.96 10.08
C GLN A 929 30.31 6.32 9.74
N TRP A 930 29.01 6.39 9.45
CA TRP A 930 28.30 7.65 9.27
C TRP A 930 28.28 8.49 10.56
N ALA A 931 27.98 7.90 11.72
CA ALA A 931 27.96 8.59 13.00
C ALA A 931 29.33 9.20 13.35
N ILE A 932 30.41 8.42 13.18
CA ILE A 932 31.80 8.89 13.35
C ILE A 932 32.06 10.08 12.42
N THR A 933 31.71 9.95 11.13
CA THR A 933 31.96 10.97 10.12
C THR A 933 31.19 12.27 10.40
N SER A 934 29.91 12.17 10.79
CA SER A 934 29.05 13.32 11.09
C SER A 934 29.56 14.08 12.33
N THR A 935 29.89 13.36 13.40
CA THR A 935 30.46 13.93 14.63
C THR A 935 31.83 14.58 14.36
N GLN A 936 32.76 13.88 13.72
CA GLN A 936 34.12 14.40 13.45
C GLN A 936 34.13 15.64 12.56
N ARG A 937 33.16 15.78 11.64
CA ARG A 937 33.00 16.98 10.80
C ARG A 937 32.27 18.14 11.48
N GLY A 938 31.86 17.97 12.74
CA GLY A 938 31.08 18.97 13.46
C GLY A 938 29.63 19.10 12.99
N HIS A 939 29.11 18.15 12.20
CA HIS A 939 27.80 18.28 11.53
C HIS A 939 26.61 18.10 12.49
N ALA A 940 26.68 17.12 13.38
CA ALA A 940 25.63 16.79 14.35
C ALA A 940 26.19 16.02 15.56
N HIS A 941 25.54 16.16 16.71
CA HIS A 941 25.70 15.24 17.85
C HIS A 941 24.93 13.95 17.55
N VAL A 942 25.57 12.80 17.81
CA VAL A 942 24.93 11.48 17.65
C VAL A 942 24.93 10.75 18.99
N VAL A 943 23.74 10.34 19.43
CA VAL A 943 23.49 9.67 20.70
C VAL A 943 22.91 8.29 20.44
N PHE A 944 23.59 7.24 20.91
CA PHE A 944 23.04 5.89 20.93
C PHE A 944 22.45 5.58 22.31
N LEU A 945 21.20 5.11 22.33
CA LEU A 945 20.56 4.57 23.52
C LEU A 945 20.57 3.02 23.43
N SER A 946 20.87 2.34 24.54
CA SER A 946 20.80 0.87 24.59
C SER A 946 20.46 0.37 26.00
N SER A 947 19.95 -0.86 26.08
CA SER A 947 19.90 -1.63 27.34
C SER A 947 21.08 -2.59 27.52
N ASP A 948 21.93 -2.73 26.50
CA ASP A 948 23.17 -3.50 26.57
C ASP A 948 24.30 -2.66 27.19
N SER A 949 24.92 -3.18 28.25
CA SER A 949 26.09 -2.60 28.92
C SER A 949 27.34 -2.58 28.04
N PHE A 950 27.48 -3.53 27.11
CA PHE A 950 28.66 -3.71 26.27
C PHE A 950 28.61 -2.96 24.94
N ALA A 951 27.48 -2.35 24.58
CA ALA A 951 27.34 -1.58 23.34
C ALA A 951 28.39 -0.44 23.20
N GLY A 952 28.80 0.17 24.32
CA GLY A 952 29.91 1.14 24.33
C GLY A 952 31.26 0.53 23.97
N ASP A 953 31.59 -0.65 24.51
CA ASP A 953 32.83 -1.37 24.16
C ASP A 953 32.81 -1.86 22.71
N VAL A 954 31.63 -2.15 22.16
CA VAL A 954 31.44 -2.50 20.75
C VAL A 954 31.77 -1.31 19.84
N ILE A 955 31.19 -0.11 20.09
CA ILE A 955 31.54 1.11 19.34
C ILE A 955 33.03 1.44 19.51
N LYS A 956 33.56 1.32 20.73
CA LYS A 956 34.99 1.55 21.02
C LYS A 956 35.91 0.65 20.20
N LYS A 957 35.63 -0.66 20.13
CA LYS A 957 36.34 -1.60 19.26
C LYS A 957 36.25 -1.23 17.77
N TYR A 958 35.14 -0.63 17.32
CA TYR A 958 35.04 -0.10 15.95
C TYR A 958 35.90 1.16 15.72
N LEU A 959 35.97 2.07 16.70
CA LEU A 959 36.83 3.27 16.66
C LEU A 959 38.32 2.89 16.65
N ASP A 960 38.74 2.03 17.57
CA ASP A 960 40.13 1.59 17.75
C ASP A 960 40.66 0.91 16.47
N ASN A 961 39.85 0.08 15.81
CA ASN A 961 40.23 -0.64 14.59
C ASN A 961 40.22 0.22 13.31
N ARG A 962 39.65 1.43 13.32
CA ARG A 962 39.45 2.24 12.09
C ARG A 962 40.00 3.68 12.16
N GLY A 963 40.76 4.02 13.19
CA GLY A 963 41.61 5.21 13.16
C GLY A 963 41.03 6.49 13.77
N GLY A 964 40.11 6.36 14.74
CA GLY A 964 39.83 7.43 15.71
C GLY A 964 38.42 8.01 15.70
N GLY A 965 38.25 9.02 16.56
CA GLY A 965 36.96 9.48 17.11
C GLY A 965 36.88 9.19 18.61
N GLN A 966 36.07 9.95 19.34
CA GLN A 966 35.89 9.76 20.79
C GLN A 966 34.50 9.19 21.09
N ILE A 967 34.38 8.45 22.19
CA ILE A 967 33.10 7.96 22.72
C ILE A 967 32.93 8.38 24.17
N SER A 968 31.78 9.01 24.47
CA SER A 968 31.38 9.44 25.81
C SER A 968 30.29 8.49 26.33
N THR A 969 30.69 7.46 27.06
CA THR A 969 29.74 6.48 27.64
C THR A 969 29.21 6.95 28.98
N ILE A 970 27.88 7.08 29.08
CA ILE A 970 27.16 7.37 30.32
C ILE A 970 26.37 6.12 30.69
N GLN A 971 26.70 5.51 31.83
CA GLN A 971 25.89 4.43 32.41
C GLN A 971 24.93 5.03 33.44
N LEU A 972 23.62 4.87 33.24
CA LEU A 972 22.64 5.36 34.21
C LEU A 972 22.34 4.29 35.26
N GLY A 973 22.23 4.74 36.51
CA GLY A 973 21.69 3.96 37.60
C GLY A 973 20.17 3.82 37.54
N ASP A 974 19.65 2.97 38.43
CA ASP A 974 18.27 3.09 38.88
C ASP A 974 18.16 4.35 39.77
N VAL A 975 16.98 4.97 39.85
CA VAL A 975 16.86 6.32 40.41
C VAL A 975 17.03 6.33 41.94
N GLN A 976 17.52 7.45 42.49
CA GLN A 976 17.78 7.63 43.92
C GLN A 976 16.55 7.27 44.79
N PRO A 977 16.72 6.58 45.94
CA PRO A 977 15.63 6.12 46.80
C PRO A 977 14.61 7.20 47.18
N SER A 978 15.07 8.43 47.45
CA SER A 978 14.22 9.57 47.78
C SER A 978 13.25 9.95 46.67
N MET A 979 13.65 9.80 45.40
CA MET A 979 12.80 10.07 44.24
C MET A 979 11.79 8.93 44.01
N ALA A 980 12.21 7.67 44.20
CA ALA A 980 11.32 6.51 44.13
C ALA A 980 10.19 6.57 45.18
N ILE A 981 10.54 6.96 46.42
CA ILE A 981 9.59 7.21 47.51
C ILE A 981 8.62 8.36 47.17
N ASN A 982 9.13 9.47 46.62
CA ASN A 982 8.30 10.62 46.26
C ASN A 982 7.33 10.30 45.09
N TYR A 983 7.76 9.50 44.12
CA TYR A 983 6.91 9.02 43.02
C TYR A 983 5.69 8.25 43.55
N ILE A 984 5.90 7.26 44.41
CA ILE A 984 4.79 6.47 44.99
C ILE A 984 3.86 7.35 45.82
N LYS A 985 4.40 8.24 46.67
CA LYS A 985 3.59 9.15 47.50
C LYS A 985 2.67 10.07 46.69
N ARG A 986 3.14 10.57 45.54
CA ARG A 986 2.30 11.36 44.63
C ARG A 986 1.21 10.51 44.01
N ARG A 987 1.59 9.35 43.45
CA ARG A 987 0.74 8.51 42.61
C ARG A 987 -0.35 7.77 43.37
N VAL A 988 -0.08 7.36 44.61
CA VAL A 988 -1.02 6.64 45.49
C VAL A 988 -1.87 7.60 46.35
N GLY A 989 -1.48 8.87 46.45
CA GLY A 989 -2.24 9.93 47.12
C GLY A 989 -2.19 9.91 48.65
N PRO A 990 -2.66 10.99 49.32
CA PRO A 990 -2.46 11.23 50.75
C PRO A 990 -3.34 10.37 51.67
N ASN A 991 -4.35 9.67 51.13
CA ASN A 991 -5.33 8.91 51.91
C ASN A 991 -4.87 7.47 52.23
N THR A 992 -3.77 7.02 51.62
CA THR A 992 -3.27 5.65 51.78
C THR A 992 -2.16 5.62 52.84
N PRO A 993 -2.30 4.85 53.94
CA PRO A 993 -1.28 4.81 54.98
C PRO A 993 -0.06 4.02 54.52
N ILE A 994 1.02 4.74 54.18
CA ILE A 994 2.34 4.17 53.87
C ILE A 994 3.26 4.48 55.06
N THR A 995 3.74 3.45 55.75
CA THR A 995 4.66 3.60 56.89
C THR A 995 6.11 3.81 56.43
N GLN A 996 7.01 4.13 57.35
CA GLN A 996 8.44 4.20 57.00
C GLN A 996 9.02 2.83 56.63
N HIS A 997 8.56 1.76 57.30
CA HIS A 997 8.97 0.40 57.00
C HIS A 997 8.57 -0.02 55.58
N ASP A 998 7.35 0.34 55.13
CA ASP A 998 6.90 0.11 53.75
C ASP A 998 7.83 0.80 52.73
N MET A 999 8.30 2.01 53.02
CA MET A 999 9.20 2.75 52.14
C MET A 999 10.59 2.11 52.05
N GLU A 1000 11.11 1.62 53.18
CA GLU A 1000 12.38 0.89 53.25
C GLU A 1000 12.28 -0.44 52.47
N LEU A 1001 11.22 -1.23 52.71
CA LEU A 1001 10.95 -2.48 52.00
C LEU A 1001 10.85 -2.31 50.47
N VAL A 1002 10.23 -1.22 50.00
CA VAL A 1002 10.12 -0.92 48.56
C VAL A 1002 11.47 -0.52 47.95
N VAL A 1003 12.26 0.29 48.65
CA VAL A 1003 13.61 0.66 48.20
C VAL A 1003 14.51 -0.57 48.09
N ASP A 1004 14.50 -1.44 49.10
CA ASP A 1004 15.35 -2.63 49.14
C ASP A 1004 14.94 -3.68 48.08
N ASN A 1005 13.64 -3.85 47.81
CA ASN A 1005 13.15 -4.90 46.90
C ASN A 1005 12.93 -4.45 45.46
N LEU A 1006 12.62 -3.17 45.18
CA LEU A 1006 12.39 -2.67 43.81
C LEU A 1006 13.42 -1.62 43.37
N GLY A 1007 13.98 -0.86 44.32
CA GLY A 1007 14.82 0.29 44.02
C GLY A 1007 14.12 1.36 43.19
N GLY A 1008 14.86 1.96 42.26
CA GLY A 1008 14.43 3.15 41.51
C GLY A 1008 13.96 2.93 40.07
N ARG A 1009 13.23 1.86 39.77
CA ARG A 1009 12.76 1.56 38.39
C ARG A 1009 11.34 2.02 38.12
N TYR A 1010 11.14 2.79 37.04
CA TYR A 1010 9.83 3.32 36.67
C TYR A 1010 8.79 2.22 36.48
N TYR A 1011 9.14 1.16 35.74
CA TYR A 1011 8.23 0.05 35.47
C TYR A 1011 7.77 -0.66 36.75
N ASP A 1012 8.72 -1.05 37.60
CA ASP A 1012 8.43 -1.78 38.85
C ASP A 1012 7.68 -0.90 39.86
N LEU A 1013 8.07 0.37 40.01
CA LEU A 1013 7.38 1.34 40.87
C LEU A 1013 5.97 1.68 40.38
N ASN A 1014 5.75 1.77 39.05
CA ASN A 1014 4.43 1.99 38.47
C ASN A 1014 3.53 0.77 38.72
N VAL A 1015 4.01 -0.45 38.47
CA VAL A 1015 3.27 -1.71 38.77
C VAL A 1015 2.91 -1.82 40.25
N LEU A 1016 3.82 -1.45 41.16
CA LEU A 1016 3.52 -1.37 42.59
C LEU A 1016 2.43 -0.32 42.87
N SER A 1017 2.58 0.90 42.36
CA SER A 1017 1.63 1.99 42.61
C SER A 1017 0.21 1.66 42.12
N GLN A 1018 0.08 1.01 40.96
CA GLN A 1018 -1.21 0.56 40.43
C GLN A 1018 -1.87 -0.48 41.32
N ARG A 1019 -1.10 -1.39 41.94
CA ARG A 1019 -1.60 -2.36 42.91
C ARG A 1019 -2.04 -1.72 44.22
N MET A 1020 -1.30 -0.73 44.71
CA MET A 1020 -1.67 0.04 45.91
C MET A 1020 -2.96 0.85 45.67
N ILE A 1021 -3.11 1.46 44.49
CA ILE A 1021 -4.37 2.13 44.06
C ILE A 1021 -5.53 1.14 43.95
N ALA A 1022 -5.26 -0.11 43.54
CA ALA A 1022 -6.24 -1.20 43.52
C ALA A 1022 -6.52 -1.85 44.90
N GLY A 1023 -5.86 -1.39 45.97
CA GLY A 1023 -6.11 -1.83 47.34
C GLY A 1023 -5.27 -3.01 47.86
N ASP A 1024 -4.22 -3.45 47.16
CA ASP A 1024 -3.23 -4.36 47.74
C ASP A 1024 -2.35 -3.62 48.77
N THR A 1025 -2.02 -4.28 49.88
CA THR A 1025 -0.96 -3.79 50.80
C THR A 1025 0.43 -3.93 50.18
N VAL A 1026 1.40 -3.15 50.65
CA VAL A 1026 2.76 -3.12 50.10
C VAL A 1026 3.42 -4.50 50.12
N ASP A 1027 3.42 -5.19 51.27
CA ASP A 1027 3.93 -6.57 51.39
C ASP A 1027 3.31 -7.54 50.37
N ARG A 1028 1.99 -7.45 50.18
CA ARG A 1028 1.23 -8.32 49.28
C ARG A 1028 1.54 -8.00 47.83
N ALA A 1029 1.60 -6.72 47.46
CA ALA A 1029 1.97 -6.27 46.13
C ALA A 1029 3.40 -6.70 45.78
N LEU A 1030 4.36 -6.49 46.69
CA LEU A 1030 5.76 -6.90 46.56
C LEU A 1030 5.91 -8.41 46.47
N SER A 1031 5.32 -9.19 47.38
CA SER A 1031 5.37 -10.66 47.36
C SER A 1031 4.81 -11.23 46.05
N ASN A 1032 3.72 -10.64 45.54
CA ASN A 1032 3.15 -10.97 44.22
C ASN A 1032 4.02 -10.52 43.03
N MET A 1033 4.90 -9.52 43.18
CA MET A 1033 5.88 -9.12 42.15
C MET A 1033 7.09 -10.06 42.16
N ILE A 1034 7.67 -10.34 43.33
CA ILE A 1034 8.83 -11.24 43.46
C ILE A 1034 8.45 -12.65 42.98
N SER A 1035 7.28 -13.16 43.37
CA SER A 1035 6.77 -14.46 42.91
C SER A 1035 6.53 -14.52 41.39
N LYS A 1036 6.25 -13.38 40.73
CA LYS A 1036 6.17 -13.27 39.27
C LYS A 1036 7.57 -13.33 38.65
N ALA A 1037 8.52 -12.55 39.16
CA ALA A 1037 9.92 -12.59 38.73
C ALA A 1037 10.56 -13.98 38.90
N VAL A 1038 10.30 -14.68 40.01
CA VAL A 1038 10.72 -16.09 40.21
C VAL A 1038 10.13 -17.02 39.13
N SER A 1039 8.89 -16.78 38.71
CA SER A 1039 8.25 -17.56 37.64
C SER A 1039 8.88 -17.26 36.26
N GLU A 1040 9.25 -16.01 36.00
CA GLU A 1040 9.91 -15.55 34.78
C GLU A 1040 11.34 -16.10 34.67
N ILE A 1041 12.14 -15.98 35.73
CA ILE A 1041 13.49 -16.55 35.83
C ILE A 1041 13.47 -18.08 35.65
N ARG A 1042 12.47 -18.78 36.20
CA ARG A 1042 12.29 -20.23 35.99
C ARG A 1042 11.94 -20.57 34.53
N ALA A 1043 11.06 -19.80 33.90
CA ALA A 1043 10.69 -20.01 32.51
C ALA A 1043 11.84 -19.71 31.54
N GLU A 1044 12.45 -18.53 31.62
CA GLU A 1044 13.43 -18.02 30.64
C GLU A 1044 14.85 -18.49 30.95
N GLY A 1045 15.30 -18.37 32.19
CA GLY A 1045 16.66 -18.74 32.60
C GLY A 1045 16.91 -20.24 32.65
N PHE A 1046 15.92 -21.00 33.11
CA PHE A 1046 16.02 -22.45 33.26
C PHE A 1046 15.25 -23.25 32.21
N GLY A 1047 14.42 -22.63 31.36
CA GLY A 1047 13.58 -23.39 30.41
C GLY A 1047 12.59 -24.30 31.13
N LEU A 1048 12.00 -23.83 32.23
CA LEU A 1048 11.00 -24.54 33.04
C LEU A 1048 9.64 -23.83 32.92
N SER A 1049 9.02 -23.96 31.75
CA SER A 1049 7.62 -23.59 31.55
C SER A 1049 6.70 -24.41 32.46
N LYS A 1050 5.50 -23.88 32.76
CA LYS A 1050 4.53 -24.56 33.64
C LYS A 1050 4.16 -25.94 33.09
N ARG A 1051 4.00 -26.91 34.00
CA ARG A 1051 3.66 -28.32 33.72
C ARG A 1051 2.60 -28.46 32.62
N ASN A 1052 2.85 -29.40 31.69
CA ASN A 1052 2.00 -29.92 30.59
C ASN A 1052 2.43 -29.57 29.15
N ASP A 1053 3.62 -29.99 28.69
CA ASP A 1053 3.84 -30.40 27.28
C ASP A 1053 5.17 -31.17 27.05
N GLU A 1054 5.39 -32.32 27.72
CA GLU A 1054 6.58 -33.17 27.45
C GLU A 1054 6.56 -33.78 26.02
N SER A 1055 5.42 -33.74 25.34
CA SER A 1055 5.19 -34.20 23.97
C SER A 1055 5.62 -33.22 22.86
N LYS A 1056 6.15 -32.03 23.18
CA LYS A 1056 6.58 -31.04 22.17
C LYS A 1056 7.98 -30.44 22.45
N MET A 1057 9.02 -31.27 22.46
CA MET A 1057 10.40 -30.80 22.48
C MET A 1057 10.87 -30.20 21.14
N GLY A 1058 10.23 -29.11 20.72
CA GLY A 1058 10.80 -28.06 19.88
C GLY A 1058 11.40 -26.93 20.71
N GLY A 1059 11.95 -27.25 21.89
CA GLY A 1059 12.41 -26.25 22.86
C GLY A 1059 13.62 -25.47 22.35
N THR A 1060 13.57 -24.14 22.49
CA THR A 1060 14.71 -23.26 22.22
C THR A 1060 15.90 -23.67 23.09
N LYS A 1061 16.97 -24.13 22.44
CA LYS A 1061 18.21 -24.56 23.13
C LYS A 1061 18.81 -23.36 23.87
N LEU A 1062 18.84 -23.44 25.21
CA LEU A 1062 19.45 -22.41 26.06
C LEU A 1062 20.89 -22.13 25.62
N LYS A 1063 21.27 -20.85 25.62
CA LYS A 1063 22.62 -20.38 25.22
C LYS A 1063 23.67 -20.48 26.35
N TRP A 1064 23.30 -21.13 27.45
CA TRP A 1064 24.07 -21.35 28.67
C TRP A 1064 23.57 -22.65 29.33
N SER A 1065 24.31 -23.20 30.29
CA SER A 1065 23.86 -24.37 31.06
C SER A 1065 23.07 -23.98 32.32
N ARG A 1066 22.13 -24.84 32.74
CA ARG A 1066 21.38 -24.67 34.01
C ARG A 1066 22.30 -24.59 35.25
N PRO A 1067 23.36 -25.41 35.39
CA PRO A 1067 24.34 -25.28 36.48
C PRO A 1067 25.03 -23.90 36.55
N GLN A 1068 25.52 -23.37 35.43
CA GLN A 1068 26.19 -22.07 35.39
C GLN A 1068 25.29 -20.94 35.90
N LEU A 1069 24.02 -20.92 35.47
CA LEU A 1069 23.05 -19.92 35.96
C LEU A 1069 22.78 -20.11 37.46
N TRP A 1070 22.62 -21.35 37.93
CA TRP A 1070 22.33 -21.60 39.34
C TRP A 1070 23.48 -21.22 40.29
N GLU A 1071 24.72 -21.57 39.95
CA GLU A 1071 25.89 -21.14 40.72
C GLU A 1071 26.05 -19.61 40.74
N THR A 1072 25.75 -18.95 39.61
CA THR A 1072 25.75 -17.48 39.54
C THR A 1072 24.65 -16.86 40.43
N ILE A 1073 23.44 -17.42 40.42
CA ILE A 1073 22.31 -17.00 41.27
C ILE A 1073 22.66 -17.14 42.75
N LYS A 1074 23.30 -18.24 43.17
CA LYS A 1074 23.71 -18.42 44.58
C LYS A 1074 24.75 -17.39 45.02
N LYS A 1075 25.83 -17.20 44.26
CA LYS A 1075 26.85 -16.18 44.57
C LYS A 1075 26.26 -14.75 44.65
N ILE A 1076 25.31 -14.41 43.77
CA ILE A 1076 24.62 -13.10 43.82
C ILE A 1076 23.66 -13.01 45.02
N ALA A 1077 22.93 -14.07 45.36
CA ALA A 1077 22.05 -14.08 46.54
C ALA A 1077 22.83 -13.95 47.86
N GLU A 1078 24.07 -14.43 47.91
CA GLU A 1078 24.97 -14.38 49.09
C GLU A 1078 25.72 -13.04 49.25
N HIS A 1079 26.02 -12.34 48.15
CA HIS A 1079 26.91 -11.15 48.17
C HIS A 1079 26.38 -9.91 47.42
N ASP A 1080 25.18 -9.97 46.84
CA ASP A 1080 24.52 -8.98 45.96
C ASP A 1080 25.27 -8.66 44.63
N PHE A 1081 26.59 -8.85 44.59
CA PHE A 1081 27.43 -8.76 43.40
C PHE A 1081 28.54 -9.83 43.40
N VAL A 1082 29.10 -10.10 42.23
CA VAL A 1082 30.24 -11.02 42.03
C VAL A 1082 31.24 -10.39 41.07
N SER A 1083 32.53 -10.70 41.20
CA SER A 1083 33.52 -10.30 40.19
C SER A 1083 33.26 -11.01 38.85
N TYR A 1084 33.35 -10.27 37.75
CA TYR A 1084 33.22 -10.83 36.39
C TYR A 1084 34.26 -11.93 36.14
N ASP A 1085 35.50 -11.73 36.59
CA ASP A 1085 36.59 -12.68 36.35
C ASP A 1085 36.43 -13.95 37.21
N ASP A 1086 35.91 -13.84 38.43
CA ASP A 1086 35.55 -14.99 39.26
C ASP A 1086 34.42 -15.84 38.62
N LEU A 1087 33.37 -15.20 38.09
CA LEU A 1087 32.36 -15.92 37.32
C LEU A 1087 32.98 -16.58 36.08
N LEU A 1088 33.70 -15.80 35.26
CA LEU A 1088 34.27 -16.26 33.99
C LEU A 1088 35.16 -17.50 34.17
N PHE A 1089 36.07 -17.49 35.14
CA PHE A 1089 37.02 -18.59 35.33
C PHE A 1089 36.49 -19.72 36.23
N ASN A 1090 35.76 -19.43 37.31
CA ASN A 1090 35.34 -20.47 38.27
C ASN A 1090 33.94 -21.06 38.02
N VAL A 1091 33.07 -20.38 37.26
CA VAL A 1091 31.71 -20.87 36.93
C VAL A 1091 31.57 -21.16 35.44
N PHE A 1092 32.11 -20.29 34.57
CA PHE A 1092 32.03 -20.44 33.12
C PHE A 1092 33.24 -21.11 32.49
N LEU A 1093 34.30 -21.42 33.26
CA LEU A 1093 35.51 -22.13 32.81
C LEU A 1093 36.21 -21.48 31.60
N GLY A 1094 36.06 -20.16 31.44
CA GLY A 1094 36.56 -19.38 30.30
C GLY A 1094 35.56 -19.19 29.14
N ASP A 1095 34.34 -19.73 29.22
CA ASP A 1095 33.29 -19.47 28.23
C ASP A 1095 32.64 -18.10 28.41
N GLU A 1096 33.32 -17.09 27.88
CA GLU A 1096 32.84 -15.71 27.81
C GLU A 1096 31.54 -15.59 26.98
N THR A 1097 31.25 -16.55 26.09
CA THR A 1097 30.06 -16.48 25.23
C THR A 1097 28.79 -16.83 26.01
N SER A 1098 28.80 -17.87 26.84
CA SER A 1098 27.66 -18.19 27.73
C SER A 1098 27.39 -17.07 28.76
N LEU A 1099 28.44 -16.47 29.32
CA LEU A 1099 28.31 -15.36 30.28
C LEU A 1099 27.71 -14.11 29.61
N ASN A 1100 28.21 -13.72 28.44
CA ASN A 1100 27.66 -12.59 27.69
C ASN A 1100 26.23 -12.85 27.18
N ASN A 1101 25.90 -14.09 26.79
CA ASN A 1101 24.51 -14.47 26.47
C ASN A 1101 23.57 -14.33 27.67
N LEU A 1102 24.04 -14.61 28.90
CA LEU A 1102 23.24 -14.42 30.12
C LEU A 1102 23.05 -12.94 30.49
N ILE A 1103 24.06 -12.10 30.30
CA ILE A 1103 23.91 -10.65 30.52
C ILE A 1103 22.96 -10.05 29.46
N GLY A 1104 23.13 -10.42 28.18
CA GLY A 1104 22.22 -10.04 27.10
C GLY A 1104 20.78 -10.56 27.26
N SER A 1105 20.56 -11.61 28.06
CA SER A 1105 19.23 -12.13 28.37
C SER A 1105 18.42 -11.27 29.35
N ASN A 1106 19.01 -10.23 29.95
CA ASN A 1106 18.39 -9.42 31.02
C ASN A 1106 18.10 -10.20 32.32
N LEU A 1107 18.82 -11.31 32.57
CA LEU A 1107 18.84 -11.98 33.89
C LEU A 1107 19.92 -11.38 34.80
N LEU A 1108 21.04 -10.95 34.22
CA LEU A 1108 22.21 -10.37 34.89
C LEU A 1108 22.52 -8.97 34.35
N ARG A 1109 23.20 -8.14 35.15
CA ARG A 1109 23.73 -6.82 34.76
C ARG A 1109 25.23 -6.75 35.01
N PHE A 1110 26.00 -6.38 34.00
CA PHE A 1110 27.40 -5.97 34.13
C PHE A 1110 27.50 -4.50 34.55
N GLN A 1111 28.46 -4.20 35.44
CA GLN A 1111 28.80 -2.86 35.90
C GLN A 1111 30.32 -2.73 35.97
N ASN A 1112 30.85 -1.54 35.67
CA ASN A 1112 32.27 -1.23 35.85
C ASN A 1112 32.38 -0.04 36.82
N VAL A 1113 32.83 -0.30 38.04
CA VAL A 1113 32.86 0.67 39.14
C VAL A 1113 34.27 0.69 39.71
N ASP A 1114 34.93 1.85 39.69
CA ASP A 1114 36.30 2.05 40.20
C ASP A 1114 37.33 1.07 39.61
N ASN A 1115 37.20 0.78 38.30
CA ASN A 1115 37.91 -0.25 37.52
C ASN A 1115 37.62 -1.72 37.92
N GLU A 1116 36.77 -1.99 38.91
CA GLU A 1116 36.31 -3.34 39.23
C GLU A 1116 35.10 -3.74 38.36
N ARG A 1117 35.25 -4.88 37.67
CA ARG A 1117 34.20 -5.49 36.84
C ARG A 1117 33.26 -6.32 37.70
N LYS A 1118 32.04 -5.83 37.91
CA LYS A 1118 31.05 -6.44 38.80
C LYS A 1118 29.85 -6.94 38.01
N VAL A 1119 29.34 -8.12 38.38
CA VAL A 1119 28.11 -8.71 37.86
C VAL A 1119 27.09 -8.75 38.98
N THR A 1120 25.88 -8.32 38.67
CA THR A 1120 24.75 -8.14 39.59
C THR A 1120 23.50 -8.80 39.00
N ALA A 1121 22.44 -9.01 39.80
CA ALA A 1121 21.13 -9.32 39.26
C ALA A 1121 20.65 -8.18 38.32
N TYR A 1122 19.80 -8.48 37.34
CA TYR A 1122 19.35 -7.45 36.38
C TYR A 1122 18.65 -6.25 37.04
N SER A 1123 17.90 -6.49 38.13
CA SER A 1123 17.18 -5.50 38.94
C SER A 1123 17.24 -5.88 40.42
N PRO A 1124 16.93 -4.94 41.35
CA PRO A 1124 16.72 -5.27 42.76
C PRO A 1124 15.65 -6.35 42.96
N LEU A 1125 14.55 -6.26 42.20
CA LEU A 1125 13.47 -7.26 42.17
C LEU A 1125 13.97 -8.65 41.79
N TYR A 1126 14.92 -8.74 40.84
CA TYR A 1126 15.55 -10.01 40.47
C TYR A 1126 16.53 -10.49 41.55
N CYS A 1127 17.19 -9.61 42.31
CA CYS A 1127 17.97 -10.03 43.47
C CYS A 1127 17.08 -10.61 44.58
N SER A 1128 15.97 -9.95 44.91
CA SER A 1128 14.96 -10.49 45.84
C SER A 1128 14.39 -11.82 45.36
N ALA A 1129 14.17 -11.98 44.05
CA ALA A 1129 13.74 -13.24 43.45
C ALA A 1129 14.82 -14.33 43.54
N PHE A 1130 16.09 -14.00 43.32
CA PHE A 1130 17.22 -14.92 43.52
C PHE A 1130 17.30 -15.38 44.98
N LYS A 1131 17.22 -14.46 45.95
CA LYS A 1131 17.19 -14.76 47.39
C LYS A 1131 15.98 -15.65 47.74
N GLN A 1132 14.80 -15.39 47.18
CA GLN A 1132 13.63 -16.28 47.34
C GLN A 1132 13.86 -17.68 46.72
N MET A 1133 14.50 -17.77 45.55
CA MET A 1133 14.80 -19.05 44.88
C MET A 1133 15.84 -19.89 45.61
N VAL A 1134 16.82 -19.28 46.27
CA VAL A 1134 17.80 -20.00 47.12
C VAL A 1134 17.14 -20.52 48.40
N ASN A 1135 16.15 -19.79 48.94
CA ASN A 1135 15.36 -20.22 50.09
C ASN A 1135 14.27 -21.27 49.74
N ASP A 1136 13.95 -21.48 48.45
CA ASP A 1136 13.10 -22.59 47.99
C ASP A 1136 13.88 -23.91 48.04
N LEU A 1137 13.68 -24.66 49.13
CA LEU A 1137 14.42 -25.88 49.46
C LEU A 1137 14.27 -27.00 48.40
N GLU A 1138 13.10 -27.14 47.76
CA GLU A 1138 12.91 -28.14 46.69
C GLU A 1138 13.70 -27.73 45.45
N PHE A 1139 13.59 -26.47 45.04
CA PHE A 1139 14.27 -25.95 43.85
C PHE A 1139 15.79 -25.93 44.02
N ASN A 1140 16.27 -25.51 45.18
CA ASN A 1140 17.69 -25.45 45.53
C ASN A 1140 18.33 -26.85 45.49
N VAL A 1141 17.76 -27.82 46.21
CA VAL A 1141 18.25 -29.22 46.17
C VAL A 1141 18.07 -29.87 44.79
N GLY A 1142 17.03 -29.46 44.04
CA GLY A 1142 16.84 -29.86 42.65
C GLY A 1142 17.99 -29.42 41.73
N MET A 1143 18.39 -28.15 41.81
CA MET A 1143 19.44 -27.58 40.99
C MET A 1143 20.85 -27.98 41.45
N ASP A 1144 21.09 -28.13 42.75
CA ASP A 1144 22.38 -28.61 43.27
C ASP A 1144 22.70 -30.04 42.83
N VAL A 1145 21.68 -30.90 42.67
CA VAL A 1145 21.85 -32.23 42.04
C VAL A 1145 22.27 -32.13 40.57
N LEU A 1146 21.82 -31.11 39.82
CA LEU A 1146 22.27 -30.88 38.45
C LEU A 1146 23.70 -30.31 38.40
N VAL A 1147 24.05 -29.41 39.33
CA VAL A 1147 25.41 -28.88 39.48
C VAL A 1147 26.42 -29.99 39.78
N GLN A 1148 26.15 -30.87 40.75
CA GLN A 1148 27.09 -31.93 41.12
C GLN A 1148 27.25 -32.97 40.01
N LYS A 1149 26.20 -33.25 39.22
CA LYS A 1149 26.30 -34.11 38.03
C LYS A 1149 27.20 -33.49 36.95
N ALA A 1150 26.96 -32.22 36.59
CA ALA A 1150 27.79 -31.54 35.59
C ALA A 1150 29.27 -31.45 36.01
N ARG A 1151 29.54 -31.20 37.30
CA ARG A 1151 30.90 -31.23 37.86
C ARG A 1151 31.54 -32.62 37.85
N ILE A 1152 30.77 -33.72 37.91
CA ILE A 1152 31.29 -35.09 37.74
C ILE A 1152 31.58 -35.38 36.26
N GLU A 1153 30.69 -35.01 35.33
CA GLU A 1153 30.90 -35.14 33.89
C GLU A 1153 32.15 -34.37 33.42
N GLU A 1154 32.38 -33.18 33.99
CA GLU A 1154 33.58 -32.38 33.75
C GLU A 1154 34.86 -33.09 34.21
N GLU A 1155 34.89 -33.64 35.42
CA GLU A 1155 36.04 -34.37 35.98
C GLU A 1155 36.30 -35.69 35.25
N LEU A 1156 35.25 -36.41 34.82
CA LEU A 1156 35.36 -37.57 33.94
C LEU A 1156 35.99 -37.19 32.59
N SER A 1157 35.66 -36.02 32.04
CA SER A 1157 36.30 -35.51 30.81
C SER A 1157 37.77 -35.15 30.99
N LYS A 1158 38.19 -34.78 32.22
CA LYS A 1158 39.60 -34.53 32.57
C LYS A 1158 40.34 -35.84 32.78
N LEU A 1159 39.73 -36.79 33.50
CA LEU A 1159 40.24 -38.14 33.73
C LEU A 1159 40.51 -38.87 32.41
N SER A 1160 39.52 -38.89 31.51
CA SER A 1160 39.66 -39.50 30.18
C SER A 1160 40.86 -38.95 29.39
N LYS A 1161 41.13 -37.64 29.44
CA LYS A 1161 42.31 -37.03 28.78
C LYS A 1161 43.64 -37.49 29.39
N VAL A 1162 43.68 -37.76 30.69
CA VAL A 1162 44.85 -38.30 31.41
C VAL A 1162 45.07 -39.78 31.08
N GLU A 1163 43.98 -40.57 31.00
CA GLU A 1163 44.01 -41.97 30.54
C GLU A 1163 44.50 -42.06 29.09
N ASP A 1164 44.03 -41.17 28.22
CA ASP A 1164 44.48 -41.05 26.83
C ASP A 1164 45.98 -40.73 26.70
N GLU A 1165 46.53 -39.90 27.60
CA GLU A 1165 47.97 -39.62 27.66
C GLU A 1165 48.76 -40.85 28.15
N LEU A 1166 48.25 -41.56 29.17
CA LEU A 1166 48.84 -42.81 29.65
C LEU A 1166 48.80 -43.94 28.61
N LEU A 1167 47.73 -44.04 27.82
CA LEU A 1167 47.64 -44.96 26.68
C LEU A 1167 48.69 -44.64 25.62
N LYS A 1168 48.87 -43.36 25.27
CA LYS A 1168 49.94 -42.92 24.36
C LYS A 1168 51.32 -43.26 24.92
N ILE A 1169 51.59 -42.98 26.19
CA ILE A 1169 52.84 -43.37 26.89
C ILE A 1169 53.07 -44.89 26.84
N LYS A 1170 52.05 -45.70 27.09
CA LYS A 1170 52.10 -47.17 27.02
C LYS A 1170 52.54 -47.67 25.63
N THR A 1171 52.02 -47.07 24.54
CA THR A 1171 52.45 -47.41 23.16
C THR A 1171 53.88 -46.98 22.84
N LEU A 1172 54.39 -45.91 23.48
CA LEU A 1172 55.78 -45.47 23.31
C LEU A 1172 56.76 -46.37 24.08
N THR A 1173 56.40 -46.81 25.29
CA THR A 1173 57.24 -47.71 26.10
C THR A 1173 57.28 -49.13 25.56
N SER A 1174 56.26 -49.61 24.83
CA SER A 1174 56.18 -51.00 24.35
C SER A 1174 57.24 -51.40 23.32
N LYS A 1175 58.12 -50.48 22.91
CA LYS A 1175 59.22 -50.70 21.95
C LYS A 1175 60.62 -50.67 22.58
N SER A 1176 60.73 -50.57 23.91
CA SER A 1176 62.01 -50.51 24.63
C SER A 1176 62.02 -51.45 25.83
N TRP A 1177 63.16 -52.12 26.07
CA TRP A 1177 63.38 -52.93 27.29
C TRP A 1177 63.48 -52.05 28.55
N PHE A 1178 63.88 -50.78 28.43
CA PHE A 1178 64.03 -49.85 29.55
C PHE A 1178 63.09 -48.65 29.41
N GLU A 1179 62.39 -48.28 30.48
CA GLU A 1179 61.58 -47.07 30.59
C GLU A 1179 62.48 -45.85 30.89
N PRO A 1180 62.54 -44.82 30.01
CA PRO A 1180 63.33 -43.61 30.27
C PRO A 1180 62.86 -42.86 31.52
N LEU A 1181 63.80 -42.30 32.30
CA LEU A 1181 63.49 -41.59 33.55
C LEU A 1181 62.50 -40.42 33.39
N SER A 1182 62.52 -39.74 32.25
CA SER A 1182 61.56 -38.67 31.90
C SER A 1182 60.13 -39.22 31.74
N ILE A 1183 59.98 -40.34 31.04
CA ILE A 1183 58.71 -41.03 30.85
C ILE A 1183 58.20 -41.58 32.18
N LYS A 1184 59.06 -42.23 32.98
CA LYS A 1184 58.71 -42.72 34.32
C LYS A 1184 58.22 -41.60 35.25
N LYS A 1185 58.89 -40.44 35.24
CA LYS A 1185 58.44 -39.24 35.99
C LYS A 1185 57.09 -38.72 35.50
N ARG A 1186 56.86 -38.65 34.18
CA ARG A 1186 55.58 -38.20 33.62
C ARG A 1186 54.44 -39.18 33.91
N ARG A 1187 54.69 -40.49 33.80
CA ARG A 1187 53.72 -41.54 34.14
C ARG A 1187 53.30 -41.46 35.61
N LEU A 1188 54.24 -41.38 36.55
CA LEU A 1188 53.92 -41.23 37.98
C LEU A 1188 53.08 -39.97 38.26
N LEU A 1189 53.35 -38.85 37.59
CA LEU A 1189 52.55 -37.62 37.70
C LEU A 1189 51.11 -37.77 37.17
N LEU A 1190 50.91 -38.59 36.13
CA LEU A 1190 49.59 -38.87 35.57
C LEU A 1190 48.82 -39.89 36.43
N GLU A 1191 49.50 -40.91 36.96
CA GLU A 1191 48.94 -41.87 37.94
C GLU A 1191 48.47 -41.16 39.22
N ASP A 1192 49.19 -40.12 39.67
CA ASP A 1192 48.79 -39.29 40.82
C ASP A 1192 47.58 -38.41 40.50
N LYS A 1193 47.55 -37.79 39.31
CA LYS A 1193 46.38 -37.05 38.81
C LYS A 1193 45.12 -37.91 38.65
N ILE A 1194 45.25 -39.18 38.26
CA ILE A 1194 44.12 -40.11 38.23
C ILE A 1194 43.52 -40.25 39.63
N LYS A 1195 44.34 -40.45 40.66
CA LYS A 1195 43.85 -40.58 42.06
C LYS A 1195 43.13 -39.31 42.53
N ASP A 1196 43.69 -38.14 42.22
CA ASP A 1196 43.09 -36.85 42.54
C ASP A 1196 41.71 -36.68 41.85
N HIS A 1197 41.61 -36.92 40.54
CA HIS A 1197 40.33 -36.83 39.83
C HIS A 1197 39.30 -37.89 40.30
N VAL A 1198 39.74 -39.13 40.59
CA VAL A 1198 38.84 -40.19 41.11
C VAL A 1198 38.31 -39.84 42.50
N ALA A 1199 39.16 -39.42 43.44
CA ALA A 1199 38.72 -38.98 44.77
C ALA A 1199 37.75 -37.78 44.69
N LYS A 1200 38.00 -36.87 43.75
CA LYS A 1200 37.12 -35.73 43.42
C LYS A 1200 35.76 -36.14 42.84
N ILE A 1201 35.67 -37.27 42.15
CA ILE A 1201 34.41 -37.85 41.66
C ILE A 1201 33.67 -38.56 42.81
N GLU A 1202 34.33 -39.46 43.54
CA GLU A 1202 33.76 -40.18 44.68
C GLU A 1202 33.17 -39.24 45.74
N HIS A 1203 33.86 -38.14 46.05
CA HIS A 1203 33.37 -37.11 46.97
C HIS A 1203 32.04 -36.49 46.50
N ARG A 1204 31.95 -36.10 45.22
CA ARG A 1204 30.73 -35.52 44.63
C ARG A 1204 29.61 -36.54 44.49
N GLU A 1205 29.90 -37.81 44.20
CA GLU A 1205 28.89 -38.87 44.24
C GLU A 1205 28.31 -39.06 45.64
N ASN A 1206 29.14 -39.00 46.68
CA ASN A 1206 28.68 -39.13 48.06
C ASN A 1206 27.84 -37.93 48.52
N ILE A 1207 28.05 -36.75 47.92
CA ILE A 1207 27.13 -35.60 48.03
C ILE A 1207 25.81 -35.90 47.29
N LEU A 1208 25.84 -36.39 46.04
CA LEU A 1208 24.64 -36.76 45.29
C LEU A 1208 23.79 -37.84 45.99
N LYS A 1209 24.42 -38.83 46.63
CA LYS A 1209 23.73 -39.87 47.43
C LYS A 1209 22.95 -39.25 48.61
N LYS A 1210 23.47 -38.20 49.25
CA LYS A 1210 22.75 -37.45 50.29
C LYS A 1210 21.57 -36.64 49.74
N HIS A 1211 21.78 -35.86 48.67
CA HIS A 1211 20.69 -35.06 48.10
C HIS A 1211 19.57 -35.91 47.47
N SER A 1212 19.88 -37.07 46.89
CA SER A 1212 18.86 -37.98 46.34
C SER A 1212 18.02 -38.66 47.42
N LEU A 1213 18.60 -39.02 48.57
CA LEU A 1213 17.85 -39.42 49.76
C LEU A 1213 16.93 -38.29 50.25
N PHE A 1214 17.42 -37.04 50.29
CA PHE A 1214 16.63 -35.89 50.70
C PHE A 1214 15.48 -35.58 49.72
N GLN A 1215 15.69 -35.68 48.41
CA GLN A 1215 14.61 -35.57 47.43
C GLN A 1215 13.55 -36.68 47.57
N LYS A 1216 13.91 -37.88 48.03
CA LYS A 1216 12.93 -38.93 48.32
C LYS A 1216 12.07 -38.57 49.53
N PHE A 1217 12.69 -38.10 50.61
CA PHE A 1217 12.00 -37.62 51.81
C PHE A 1217 11.03 -36.47 51.51
N LEU A 1218 11.47 -35.44 50.76
CA LEU A 1218 10.60 -34.31 50.38
C LEU A 1218 9.37 -34.75 49.56
N ARG A 1219 9.49 -35.74 48.68
CA ARG A 1219 8.34 -36.29 47.94
C ARG A 1219 7.38 -37.05 48.84
N GLU A 1220 7.89 -37.76 49.84
CA GLU A 1220 7.07 -38.48 50.83
C GLU A 1220 6.29 -37.49 51.71
N GLU A 1221 6.90 -36.39 52.17
CA GLU A 1221 6.18 -35.30 52.85
C GLU A 1221 5.15 -34.61 51.92
N GLN A 1222 5.50 -34.29 50.67
CA GLN A 1222 4.57 -33.65 49.73
C GLN A 1222 3.36 -34.53 49.42
N MET A 1223 3.51 -35.85 49.34
CA MET A 1223 2.38 -36.78 49.20
C MET A 1223 1.44 -36.71 50.42
N ILE A 1224 1.99 -36.70 51.64
CA ILE A 1224 1.21 -36.59 52.89
C ILE A 1224 0.47 -35.24 52.97
N GLN A 1225 1.14 -34.14 52.61
CA GLN A 1225 0.50 -32.81 52.54
C GLN A 1225 -0.58 -32.76 51.46
N MET A 1226 -0.34 -33.32 50.27
CA MET A 1226 -1.32 -33.36 49.18
C MET A 1226 -2.56 -34.18 49.56
N GLU A 1227 -2.41 -35.33 50.22
CA GLU A 1227 -3.56 -36.09 50.76
C GLU A 1227 -4.33 -35.30 51.82
N THR A 1228 -3.63 -34.59 52.70
CA THR A 1228 -4.25 -33.75 53.75
C THR A 1228 -5.05 -32.60 53.13
N ILE A 1229 -4.49 -31.92 52.12
CA ILE A 1229 -5.17 -30.87 51.34
C ILE A 1229 -6.36 -31.47 50.56
N LYS A 1230 -6.25 -32.71 50.07
CA LYS A 1230 -7.36 -33.41 49.39
C LYS A 1230 -8.53 -33.65 50.36
N LYS A 1231 -8.26 -34.19 51.55
CA LYS A 1231 -9.25 -34.40 52.62
C LYS A 1231 -9.92 -33.09 53.04
N GLN A 1232 -9.15 -32.01 53.22
CA GLN A 1232 -9.70 -30.66 53.51
C GLN A 1232 -10.59 -30.11 52.37
N ARG A 1233 -10.23 -30.36 51.11
CA ARG A 1233 -11.05 -29.98 49.93
C ARG A 1233 -12.31 -30.82 49.75
N GLU A 1234 -12.30 -32.07 50.19
CA GLU A 1234 -13.47 -32.95 50.19
C GLU A 1234 -14.42 -32.58 51.34
N GLN A 1235 -13.88 -32.33 52.54
CA GLN A 1235 -14.64 -31.84 53.69
C GLN A 1235 -15.31 -30.48 53.42
N SER A 1236 -14.57 -29.49 52.91
CA SER A 1236 -15.14 -28.17 52.58
C SER A 1236 -16.09 -28.17 51.38
N LYS A 1237 -16.09 -29.21 50.52
CA LYS A 1237 -17.16 -29.45 49.55
C LYS A 1237 -18.43 -29.97 50.24
N PHE A 1238 -18.30 -30.91 51.18
CA PHE A 1238 -19.42 -31.47 51.94
C PHE A 1238 -20.12 -30.40 52.79
N GLU A 1239 -19.35 -29.54 53.48
CA GLU A 1239 -19.87 -28.40 54.25
C GLU A 1239 -20.69 -27.44 53.38
N ARG A 1240 -20.21 -27.12 52.17
CA ARG A 1240 -20.95 -26.28 51.20
C ARG A 1240 -22.24 -26.94 50.71
N GLN A 1241 -22.25 -28.25 50.48
CA GLN A 1241 -23.46 -28.98 50.13
C GLN A 1241 -24.50 -28.96 51.27
N GLN A 1242 -24.08 -29.09 52.53
CA GLN A 1242 -25.02 -28.96 53.65
C GLN A 1242 -25.60 -27.54 53.79
N GLN A 1243 -24.78 -26.49 53.59
CA GLN A 1243 -25.27 -25.11 53.59
C GLN A 1243 -26.29 -24.85 52.48
N GLN A 1244 -26.06 -25.37 51.26
CA GLN A 1244 -27.03 -25.30 50.16
C GLN A 1244 -28.33 -26.04 50.48
N LEU A 1245 -28.26 -27.21 51.13
CA LEU A 1245 -29.43 -27.99 51.52
C LEU A 1245 -30.27 -27.25 52.59
N GLN A 1246 -29.61 -26.64 53.58
CA GLN A 1246 -30.28 -25.81 54.59
C GLN A 1246 -30.96 -24.58 53.99
N GLN A 1247 -30.31 -23.89 53.04
CA GLN A 1247 -30.93 -22.76 52.33
C GLN A 1247 -32.17 -23.19 51.54
N GLN A 1248 -32.14 -24.34 50.84
CA GLN A 1248 -33.32 -24.87 50.14
C GLN A 1248 -34.47 -25.19 51.11
N GLN A 1249 -34.19 -25.78 52.28
CA GLN A 1249 -35.20 -26.07 53.29
C GLN A 1249 -35.82 -24.79 53.88
N GLN A 1250 -35.02 -23.76 54.19
CA GLN A 1250 -35.52 -22.47 54.65
C GLN A 1250 -36.40 -21.79 53.59
N LEU A 1251 -36.00 -21.85 52.32
CA LEU A 1251 -36.74 -21.23 51.22
C LEU A 1251 -38.08 -21.95 50.95
N GLN A 1252 -38.13 -23.28 51.10
CA GLN A 1252 -39.39 -24.04 51.08
C GLN A 1252 -40.33 -23.67 52.24
N GLN A 1253 -39.80 -23.50 53.46
CA GLN A 1253 -40.60 -23.07 54.61
C GLN A 1253 -41.18 -21.66 54.44
N GLN A 1254 -40.39 -20.72 53.92
CA GLN A 1254 -40.87 -19.37 53.57
C GLN A 1254 -41.96 -19.41 52.49
N LEU A 1255 -41.81 -20.26 51.46
CA LEU A 1255 -42.81 -20.42 50.41
C LEU A 1255 -44.13 -21.00 50.95
N GLN A 1256 -44.06 -21.97 51.87
CA GLN A 1256 -45.24 -22.52 52.55
C GLN A 1256 -45.95 -21.48 53.44
N GLN A 1257 -45.19 -20.65 54.16
CA GLN A 1257 -45.76 -19.56 54.96
C GLN A 1257 -46.44 -18.50 54.09
N GLN A 1258 -45.85 -18.13 52.95
CA GLN A 1258 -46.47 -17.22 51.98
C GLN A 1258 -47.75 -17.80 51.37
N LEU A 1259 -47.76 -19.09 51.03
CA LEU A 1259 -48.96 -19.80 50.55
C LEU A 1259 -50.08 -19.83 51.60
N GLN A 1260 -49.76 -20.07 52.88
CA GLN A 1260 -50.74 -20.00 53.96
C GLN A 1260 -51.29 -18.59 54.18
N GLN A 1261 -50.44 -17.56 54.10
CA GLN A 1261 -50.87 -16.15 54.18
C GLN A 1261 -51.77 -15.76 52.99
N GLN A 1262 -51.45 -16.18 51.77
CA GLN A 1262 -52.32 -15.97 50.61
C GLN A 1262 -53.66 -16.70 50.73
N GLN A 1263 -53.67 -17.93 51.25
CA GLN A 1263 -54.92 -18.67 51.50
C GLN A 1263 -55.78 -18.00 52.58
N GLN A 1264 -55.18 -17.45 53.65
CA GLN A 1264 -55.92 -16.64 54.62
C GLN A 1264 -56.45 -15.32 54.01
N GLN A 1265 -55.67 -14.64 53.17
CA GLN A 1265 -56.10 -13.44 52.43
C GLN A 1265 -57.18 -13.72 51.35
N GLN A 1266 -57.43 -14.98 51.01
CA GLN A 1266 -58.54 -15.41 50.13
C GLN A 1266 -59.77 -15.91 50.91
N GLN A 1267 -59.69 -15.99 52.24
CA GLN A 1267 -60.79 -16.38 53.13
C GLN A 1267 -61.36 -15.20 53.94
N ILE A 1268 -60.77 -14.01 53.79
CA ILE A 1268 -61.17 -12.72 54.39
C ILE A 1268 -61.82 -11.85 53.31
#